data_AF-A0A7X6VSQ6-F1
#
_entry.id   AF-A0A7X6VSQ6-F1
#
_cell.length_a   1.000
_cell.length_b   1.000
_cell.length_c   1.000
_cell.angle_alpha   90.00
_cell.angle_beta   90.00
_cell.angle_gamma   90.00
#
_symmetry.space_group_name_H-M   'P 1'
#
loop_
_entity.id
_entity.type
_entity.pdbx_description
1 polymer ?
#
loop_
_entity_poly.entity_id
_entity_poly.type
_entity_poly.pdbx_seq_one_letter_code
_entity_poly.pdbx_strand_id
1 'polypeptide(L)'
;AKFISFTSTEKLDEEYSSLFWHWYVLNYRCYKDVSPIIDFYISENIDKVDEKYYQVLEALKNSYLSLYKVKWINNNVVCLQDTWLNHEYIVERSFGAATRLVTDGSLILARLVVIGNSTLLAGKVILVKSDQLSYILEEMESIRTNERIQDRKLFIHEYGEVLTGLIIDLSQGIKKNRIKAKTLKLEKNELKAVTKSLLTNSSFDIIERNKAWLKLTYNKRKGLFSRIYFYQNSIIVVGEAIEAINEIINSIDLKKLGVSKNWIDGFSFEGEEEAEELLLEVMHDRYLDDWLNSPHLELDNMTPMQAVADIKGRVLLDTLLNKLELLELRAKSKNEYYVPTSVIRSRLKLDKHQLNKELLHPDAINIKVRKHRLHQELSSFVTAYNWFNEDYRKVGVAAFDWFYTDKKEREKLAWILFMWNEYSHIYHPRISLTRAILAALEYTYYQLNGEKLSYSWLGKKYQVSSSLISKNAQLLLRHFEKYPLDFKVSSVQYPRWEELNESEKINAYDEIWQHLFLFSYALKQWEENKEASKQLFYNVVNDQQRFWTKELKKLFDEFYKHHYMLDYRNDKKLTIANIFWENQAKRFPHYLKTAAFNIMMSYVGVYRIYPEGVNNLIFEDYFTGKRYKAYGNFGLNVHESIVPGMLGITRLLPLGDKVLVNDPMYIVLPDLIELFDKHLEILLEEFHPFDPTDYQYLKKRGEMAVKAHILSMDEVEQNAVNLITQPLQIEWYKAGIINYDLIVKLLSQSHKMKMLSQNSKCTTFLWTSFNFSQYYHWGYIIVYRDKVLITTPPGKDLQKFIKDIRLALKNEDIVISFRPYEANFPQLKKLENYLIKDLAEFFNNNPELSLALLRQDELCDEELEWQQGIFLLKLGALLMDYIDGLKSPTFN
;
A
#
# COMPACT_ATOMS: atom_id res chain seq x y z
N ALA A 1 19.38 3.03 -4.61
CA ALA A 1 18.90 4.34 -4.10
C ALA A 1 19.18 5.50 -5.07
N LYS A 2 20.44 5.87 -5.38
CA LYS A 2 20.75 7.10 -6.15
C LYS A 2 20.18 7.14 -7.59
N PHE A 3 20.27 6.07 -8.37
CA PHE A 3 19.76 6.07 -9.76
C PHE A 3 18.24 6.28 -9.85
N ILE A 4 17.50 5.81 -8.84
CA ILE A 4 16.04 5.92 -8.75
C ILE A 4 15.60 7.11 -7.88
N SER A 5 16.51 7.98 -7.44
CA SER A 5 16.18 9.06 -6.49
C SER A 5 15.20 10.08 -7.03
N PHE A 6 15.07 10.16 -8.35
CA PHE A 6 14.11 11.04 -9.03
C PHE A 6 12.85 10.31 -9.50
N THR A 7 12.72 9.01 -9.23
CA THR A 7 11.50 8.22 -9.52
C THR A 7 10.60 8.13 -8.29
N SER A 8 9.31 7.92 -8.51
CA SER A 8 8.34 7.57 -7.46
C SER A 8 8.33 6.07 -7.13
N THR A 9 9.12 5.27 -7.82
CA THR A 9 9.18 3.81 -7.64
C THR A 9 10.38 3.34 -6.84
N GLU A 10 10.15 2.34 -5.99
CA GLU A 10 11.22 1.72 -5.20
C GLU A 10 11.96 0.60 -5.95
N LYS A 11 11.38 0.09 -7.06
CA LYS A 11 11.95 -0.99 -7.87
C LYS A 11 12.23 -0.53 -9.30
N LEU A 12 13.40 -0.90 -9.82
CA LEU A 12 13.78 -0.67 -11.22
C LEU A 12 13.26 -1.84 -12.08
N ASP A 13 12.49 -1.52 -13.12
CA ASP A 13 12.05 -2.49 -14.12
C ASP A 13 13.25 -3.02 -14.94
N GLU A 14 13.22 -4.30 -15.32
CA GLU A 14 14.24 -4.97 -16.12
C GLU A 14 14.56 -4.22 -17.42
N GLU A 15 13.56 -3.53 -17.99
CA GLU A 15 13.75 -2.71 -19.18
C GLU A 15 14.85 -1.64 -19.03
N TYR A 16 15.03 -1.09 -17.82
CA TYR A 16 15.97 0.00 -17.53
C TYR A 16 17.31 -0.49 -16.94
N SER A 17 17.47 -1.79 -16.68
CA SER A 17 18.70 -2.36 -16.09
C SER A 17 19.96 -2.07 -16.90
N SER A 18 19.89 -2.09 -18.24
CA SER A 18 21.04 -1.75 -19.09
C SER A 18 21.46 -0.29 -18.95
N LEU A 19 20.50 0.64 -18.83
CA LEU A 19 20.79 2.05 -18.63
C LEU A 19 21.40 2.31 -17.25
N PHE A 20 20.92 1.61 -16.22
CA PHE A 20 21.50 1.66 -14.89
C PHE A 20 22.97 1.29 -14.89
N TRP A 21 23.34 0.16 -15.52
CA TRP A 21 24.75 -0.28 -15.56
C TRP A 21 25.65 0.72 -16.30
N HIS A 22 25.17 1.31 -17.40
CA HIS A 22 25.93 2.34 -18.11
C HIS A 22 26.13 3.59 -17.25
N TRP A 23 25.08 4.06 -16.57
CA TRP A 23 25.20 5.19 -15.65
C TRP A 23 26.11 4.86 -14.45
N TYR A 24 26.04 3.65 -13.91
CA TYR A 24 26.84 3.24 -12.76
C TYR A 24 28.34 3.22 -13.08
N VAL A 25 28.73 2.77 -14.27
CA VAL A 25 30.15 2.74 -14.67
C VAL A 25 30.66 4.11 -15.11
N LEU A 26 29.84 4.87 -15.84
CA LEU A 26 30.28 6.10 -16.53
C LEU A 26 30.03 7.38 -15.73
N ASN A 27 29.03 7.42 -14.86
CA ASN A 27 28.56 8.66 -14.21
C ASN A 27 28.49 8.57 -12.68
N TYR A 28 28.32 7.38 -12.10
CA TYR A 28 28.22 7.27 -10.65
C TYR A 28 29.53 7.62 -9.94
N ARG A 29 29.42 8.49 -8.95
CA ARG A 29 30.49 8.90 -8.05
C ARG A 29 30.13 8.50 -6.62
N CYS A 30 31.02 7.78 -5.95
CA CYS A 30 30.85 7.42 -4.53
C CYS A 30 30.82 8.67 -3.64
N TYR A 31 31.62 9.68 -3.98
CA TYR A 31 31.68 10.99 -3.31
C TYR A 31 31.76 12.12 -4.35
N LYS A 32 31.35 13.34 -3.99
CA LYS A 32 31.34 14.48 -4.93
C LYS A 32 32.71 14.76 -5.57
N ASP A 33 33.78 14.50 -4.83
CA ASP A 33 35.16 14.81 -5.25
C ASP A 33 35.87 13.62 -5.92
N VAL A 34 35.17 12.51 -6.13
CA VAL A 34 35.73 11.27 -6.67
C VAL A 34 35.30 11.07 -8.14
N SER A 35 36.23 10.64 -8.98
CA SER A 35 35.99 10.32 -10.39
C SER A 35 35.08 9.09 -10.56
N PRO A 36 34.33 8.96 -11.67
CA PRO A 36 33.57 7.74 -11.97
C PRO A 36 34.47 6.51 -12.20
N ILE A 37 33.88 5.30 -12.16
CA ILE A 37 34.62 4.03 -12.28
C ILE A 37 35.46 3.96 -13.58
N ILE A 38 34.92 4.49 -14.68
CA ILE A 38 35.64 4.51 -15.97
C ILE A 38 36.99 5.25 -15.90
N ASP A 39 37.12 6.29 -15.06
CA ASP A 39 38.37 7.03 -14.91
C ASP A 39 39.43 6.22 -14.17
N PHE A 40 39.03 5.47 -13.14
CA PHE A 40 39.92 4.52 -12.46
C PHE A 40 40.38 3.42 -13.41
N TYR A 41 39.45 2.85 -14.19
CA TYR A 41 39.81 1.80 -15.15
C TYR A 41 40.80 2.29 -16.21
N ILE A 42 40.56 3.48 -16.80
CA ILE A 42 41.46 4.08 -17.80
C ILE A 42 42.82 4.36 -17.17
N SER A 43 42.88 4.96 -15.98
CA SER A 43 44.16 5.31 -15.34
C SER A 43 44.98 4.09 -14.91
N GLU A 44 44.37 3.04 -14.38
CA GLU A 44 45.09 1.82 -13.94
C GLU A 44 45.57 0.94 -15.09
N ASN A 45 44.92 1.02 -16.25
CA ASN A 45 45.17 0.14 -17.38
C ASN A 45 45.69 0.87 -18.62
N ILE A 46 46.08 2.15 -18.50
CA ILE A 46 46.52 2.96 -19.65
C ILE A 46 47.68 2.32 -20.41
N ASP A 47 48.60 1.65 -19.71
CA ASP A 47 49.76 0.97 -20.30
C ASP A 47 49.44 -0.43 -20.87
N LYS A 48 48.24 -0.96 -20.58
CA LYS A 48 47.79 -2.32 -20.96
C LYS A 48 46.73 -2.32 -22.06
N VAL A 49 46.09 -1.17 -22.30
CA VAL A 49 44.98 -1.02 -23.24
C VAL A 49 45.53 -0.51 -24.57
N ASP A 50 45.24 -1.22 -25.67
CA ASP A 50 45.59 -0.78 -27.02
C ASP A 50 45.00 0.62 -27.29
N GLU A 51 45.74 1.46 -28.03
CA GLU A 51 45.36 2.83 -28.40
C GLU A 51 43.95 2.91 -29.00
N LYS A 52 43.55 1.88 -29.75
CA LYS A 52 42.18 1.78 -30.32
C LYS A 52 41.11 1.65 -29.24
N TYR A 53 41.35 0.87 -28.19
CA TYR A 53 40.42 0.72 -27.07
C TYR A 53 40.42 1.96 -26.18
N TYR A 54 41.57 2.64 -26.04
CA TYR A 54 41.65 3.91 -25.32
C TYR A 54 40.71 4.96 -25.93
N GLN A 55 40.72 5.12 -27.25
CA GLN A 55 39.82 6.05 -27.95
C GLN A 55 38.33 5.72 -27.71
N VAL A 56 37.98 4.44 -27.64
CA VAL A 56 36.61 3.99 -27.34
C VAL A 56 36.23 4.31 -25.90
N LEU A 57 37.12 4.03 -24.94
CA LEU A 57 36.88 4.31 -23.51
C LEU A 57 36.78 5.81 -23.25
N GLU A 58 37.60 6.62 -23.91
CA GLU A 58 37.53 8.08 -23.83
C GLU A 58 36.24 8.63 -24.46
N ALA A 59 35.81 8.07 -25.59
CA ALA A 59 34.53 8.41 -26.20
C ALA A 59 33.34 8.03 -25.29
N LEU A 60 33.40 6.87 -24.63
CA LEU A 60 32.39 6.42 -23.67
C LEU A 60 32.36 7.33 -22.43
N LYS A 61 33.52 7.69 -21.89
CA LYS A 61 33.66 8.62 -20.76
C LYS A 61 32.98 9.97 -21.05
N ASN A 62 33.18 10.51 -22.26
CA ASN A 62 32.63 11.81 -22.66
C ASN A 62 31.18 11.75 -23.17
N SER A 63 30.59 10.55 -23.23
CA SER A 63 29.19 10.37 -23.65
C SER A 63 28.21 10.68 -22.52
N TYR A 64 26.97 10.99 -22.87
CA TYR A 64 25.90 11.25 -21.91
C TYR A 64 24.58 10.65 -22.41
N LEU A 65 23.67 10.41 -21.48
CA LEU A 65 22.32 9.96 -21.79
C LEU A 65 21.47 11.18 -22.13
N SER A 66 20.80 11.18 -23.28
CA SER A 66 19.95 12.28 -23.71
C SER A 66 18.69 11.79 -24.41
N LEU A 67 17.75 12.70 -24.60
CA LEU A 67 16.52 12.49 -25.34
C LEU A 67 16.68 13.07 -26.75
N TYR A 68 16.61 12.19 -27.74
CA TYR A 68 16.80 12.53 -29.14
C TYR A 68 15.49 12.47 -29.91
N LYS A 69 15.24 13.48 -30.72
CA LYS A 69 14.12 13.51 -31.67
C LYS A 69 14.60 13.04 -33.04
N VAL A 70 13.92 12.07 -33.62
CA VAL A 70 14.17 11.62 -35.00
C VAL A 70 13.73 12.70 -35.97
N LYS A 71 14.66 13.24 -36.75
CA LYS A 71 14.40 14.27 -37.76
C LYS A 71 13.97 13.67 -39.09
N TRP A 72 14.71 12.67 -39.53
CA TRP A 72 14.47 11.95 -40.77
C TRP A 72 15.12 10.57 -40.69
N ILE A 73 14.56 9.63 -41.45
CA ILE A 73 15.09 8.29 -41.65
C ILE A 73 15.36 8.11 -43.15
N ASN A 74 16.59 7.73 -43.51
CA ASN A 74 16.97 7.45 -44.89
C ASN A 74 17.69 6.09 -44.97
N ASN A 75 17.01 5.08 -45.52
CA ASN A 75 17.49 3.70 -45.60
C ASN A 75 17.94 3.15 -44.22
N ASN A 76 19.26 2.91 -44.09
CA ASN A 76 19.91 2.37 -42.90
C ASN A 76 20.49 3.47 -41.99
N VAL A 77 20.14 4.73 -42.20
CA VAL A 77 20.69 5.87 -41.45
C VAL A 77 19.57 6.72 -40.88
N VAL A 78 19.76 7.21 -39.66
CA VAL A 78 18.80 8.08 -38.94
C VAL A 78 19.50 9.34 -38.45
N CYS A 79 18.86 10.49 -38.66
CA CYS A 79 19.27 11.74 -38.02
C CYS A 79 18.52 11.95 -36.71
N LEU A 80 19.29 12.09 -35.64
CA LEU A 80 18.84 12.31 -34.28
C LEU A 80 19.22 13.72 -33.84
N GLN A 81 18.25 14.53 -33.45
CA GLN A 81 18.49 15.83 -32.82
C GLN A 81 18.38 15.69 -31.31
N ASP A 82 19.45 16.02 -30.58
CA ASP A 82 19.43 16.17 -29.13
C ASP A 82 18.45 17.28 -28.73
N THR A 83 17.43 16.96 -27.94
CA THR A 83 16.40 17.94 -27.58
C THR A 83 16.83 18.94 -26.51
N TRP A 84 17.93 18.66 -25.79
CA TRP A 84 18.48 19.49 -24.72
C TRP A 84 19.57 20.44 -25.23
N LEU A 85 20.50 19.91 -26.01
CA LEU A 85 21.65 20.64 -26.56
C LEU A 85 21.46 21.08 -28.02
N ASN A 86 20.41 20.60 -28.68
CA ASN A 86 20.06 20.94 -30.07
C ASN A 86 21.12 20.53 -31.11
N HIS A 87 22.02 19.60 -30.77
CA HIS A 87 23.01 19.03 -31.69
C HIS A 87 22.39 17.90 -32.52
N GLU A 88 22.85 17.74 -33.76
CA GLU A 88 22.39 16.68 -34.65
C GLU A 88 23.46 15.60 -34.82
N TYR A 89 23.03 14.35 -34.81
CA TYR A 89 23.86 13.17 -34.95
C TYR A 89 23.30 12.25 -36.03
N ILE A 90 24.18 11.65 -36.80
CA ILE A 90 23.84 10.66 -37.82
C ILE A 90 24.28 9.30 -37.32
N VAL A 91 23.33 8.38 -37.16
CA VAL A 91 23.58 7.02 -36.65
C VAL A 91 23.03 5.96 -37.59
N GLU A 92 23.61 4.77 -37.54
CA GLU A 92 23.04 3.61 -38.20
C GLU A 92 21.68 3.25 -37.57
N ARG A 93 20.71 2.84 -38.41
CA ARG A 93 19.36 2.44 -38.02
C ARG A 93 19.35 1.05 -37.36
N SER A 94 19.98 0.94 -36.21
CA SER A 94 20.10 -0.29 -35.41
C SER A 94 19.68 -0.02 -33.96
N PHE A 95 18.38 -0.07 -33.70
CA PHE A 95 17.78 0.18 -32.37
C PHE A 95 17.26 -1.11 -31.72
N GLY A 96 17.77 -2.28 -32.14
CA GLY A 96 17.29 -3.59 -31.68
C GLY A 96 15.80 -3.82 -32.01
N ALA A 97 15.03 -4.30 -31.04
CA ALA A 97 13.59 -4.56 -31.20
C ALA A 97 12.78 -3.30 -31.56
N ALA A 98 13.25 -2.11 -31.17
CA ALA A 98 12.57 -0.85 -31.44
C ALA A 98 12.73 -0.36 -32.90
N THR A 99 13.63 -0.96 -33.69
CA THR A 99 13.98 -0.48 -35.04
C THR A 99 12.77 -0.35 -35.99
N ARG A 100 11.78 -1.23 -35.84
CA ARG A 100 10.55 -1.22 -36.65
C ARG A 100 9.52 -0.19 -36.20
N LEU A 101 9.62 0.29 -34.96
CA LEU A 101 8.68 1.22 -34.33
C LEU A 101 9.14 2.69 -34.47
N VAL A 102 10.44 2.91 -34.69
CA VAL A 102 11.03 4.23 -34.88
C VAL A 102 10.57 4.85 -36.21
N THR A 103 9.96 6.03 -36.11
CA THR A 103 9.47 6.86 -37.24
C THR A 103 9.90 8.32 -37.08
N ASP A 104 9.77 9.13 -38.13
CA ASP A 104 10.05 10.56 -38.07
C ASP A 104 9.22 11.24 -36.95
N GLY A 105 9.90 12.05 -36.12
CA GLY A 105 9.31 12.68 -34.95
C GLY A 105 9.30 11.83 -33.67
N SER A 106 9.68 10.55 -33.73
CA SER A 106 9.83 9.70 -32.54
C SER A 106 10.85 10.29 -31.57
N LEU A 107 10.60 10.13 -30.26
CA LEU A 107 11.57 10.47 -29.21
C LEU A 107 12.25 9.21 -28.70
N ILE A 108 13.55 9.32 -28.54
CA ILE A 108 14.42 8.19 -28.23
C ILE A 108 15.33 8.57 -27.06
N LEU A 109 15.22 7.85 -25.95
CA LEU A 109 16.21 7.91 -24.88
C LEU A 109 17.35 6.96 -25.24
N ALA A 110 18.54 7.53 -25.42
CA ALA A 110 19.73 6.77 -25.77
C ALA A 110 21.00 7.46 -25.26
N ARG A 111 22.11 6.73 -25.31
CA ARG A 111 23.46 7.28 -25.13
C ARG A 111 24.19 7.18 -26.45
N LEU A 112 24.62 8.32 -26.98
CA LEU A 112 25.41 8.39 -28.21
C LEU A 112 26.90 8.50 -27.88
N VAL A 113 27.71 7.69 -28.55
CA VAL A 113 29.17 7.65 -28.42
C VAL A 113 29.77 8.00 -29.77
N VAL A 114 30.66 9.00 -29.78
CA VAL A 114 31.31 9.48 -31.00
C VAL A 114 32.76 8.99 -31.02
N ILE A 115 33.09 8.10 -31.96
CA ILE A 115 34.44 7.55 -32.14
C ILE A 115 34.93 7.99 -33.52
N GLY A 116 35.90 8.91 -33.54
CA GLY A 116 36.34 9.57 -34.76
C GLY A 116 35.18 10.27 -35.47
N ASN A 117 34.88 9.87 -36.71
CA ASN A 117 33.78 10.43 -37.51
C ASN A 117 32.49 9.61 -37.43
N SER A 118 32.43 8.57 -36.60
CA SER A 118 31.27 7.68 -36.49
C SER A 118 30.54 7.89 -35.17
N THR A 119 29.21 7.98 -35.21
CA THR A 119 28.36 8.02 -34.01
C THR A 119 27.65 6.69 -33.85
N LEU A 120 27.77 6.10 -32.67
CA LEU A 120 27.18 4.80 -32.31
C LEU A 120 26.24 4.94 -31.11
N LEU A 121 25.28 4.03 -31.02
CA LEU A 121 24.40 3.89 -29.85
C LEU A 121 25.07 2.95 -28.84
N ALA A 122 25.20 3.40 -27.59
CA ALA A 122 25.69 2.57 -26.50
C ALA A 122 24.52 2.06 -25.64
N GLY A 123 24.19 0.78 -25.78
CA GLY A 123 23.21 0.07 -24.95
C GLY A 123 21.80 -0.01 -25.53
N LYS A 124 20.83 -0.35 -24.69
CA LYS A 124 19.42 -0.45 -25.08
C LYS A 124 18.82 0.94 -25.31
N VAL A 125 17.96 1.02 -26.32
CA VAL A 125 17.26 2.24 -26.73
C VAL A 125 15.82 2.18 -26.24
N ILE A 126 15.32 3.27 -25.66
CA ILE A 126 13.94 3.36 -25.12
C ILE A 126 13.14 4.39 -25.91
N LEU A 127 11.95 4.00 -26.37
CA LEU A 127 11.02 4.88 -27.06
C LEU A 127 10.19 5.68 -26.05
N VAL A 128 10.12 6.99 -26.26
CA VAL A 128 9.35 7.91 -25.41
C VAL A 128 8.22 8.52 -26.24
N LYS A 129 7.03 8.68 -25.63
CA LYS A 129 5.89 9.30 -26.31
C LYS A 129 6.20 10.77 -26.62
N SER A 130 5.97 11.18 -27.86
CA SER A 130 6.38 12.50 -28.37
C SER A 130 5.69 13.68 -27.69
N ASP A 131 4.50 13.47 -27.15
CA ASP A 131 3.70 14.46 -26.42
C ASP A 131 4.29 14.83 -25.04
N GLN A 132 5.26 14.07 -24.54
CA GLN A 132 5.90 14.30 -23.24
C GLN A 132 7.12 15.23 -23.30
N LEU A 133 7.58 15.65 -24.49
CA LEU A 133 8.83 16.39 -24.65
C LEU A 133 8.89 17.68 -23.83
N SER A 134 7.84 18.51 -23.92
CA SER A 134 7.78 19.80 -23.22
C SER A 134 7.86 19.63 -21.71
N TYR A 135 7.14 18.65 -21.16
CA TYR A 135 7.17 18.32 -19.75
C TYR A 135 8.58 17.92 -19.29
N ILE A 136 9.24 17.01 -20.01
CA ILE A 136 10.58 16.54 -19.65
C ILE A 136 11.58 17.70 -19.64
N LEU A 137 11.58 18.55 -20.68
CA LEU A 137 12.50 19.68 -20.78
C LEU A 137 12.29 20.71 -19.66
N GLU A 138 11.04 21.01 -19.32
CA GLU A 138 10.72 21.95 -18.24
C GLU A 138 11.14 21.43 -16.85
N GLU A 139 10.94 20.14 -16.57
CA GLU A 139 11.35 19.53 -15.29
C GLU A 139 12.87 19.45 -15.16
N MET A 140 13.57 19.07 -16.24
CA MET A 140 15.03 19.10 -16.28
C MET A 140 15.58 20.50 -16.01
N GLU A 141 14.98 21.55 -16.58
CA GLU A 141 15.43 22.94 -16.38
C GLU A 141 15.15 23.43 -14.95
N SER A 142 14.03 23.02 -14.36
CA SER A 142 13.69 23.28 -12.96
C SER A 142 14.72 22.67 -12.01
N ILE A 143 15.03 21.38 -12.18
CA ILE A 143 15.99 20.65 -11.34
C ILE A 143 17.40 21.25 -11.50
N ARG A 144 17.83 21.53 -12.73
CA ARG A 144 19.12 22.19 -13.01
C ARG A 144 19.25 23.52 -12.28
N THR A 145 18.18 24.32 -12.27
CA THR A 145 18.16 25.63 -11.61
C THR A 145 18.21 25.49 -10.08
N ASN A 146 17.49 24.52 -9.51
CA ASN A 146 17.48 24.24 -8.08
C ASN A 146 18.85 23.75 -7.57
N GLU A 147 19.54 22.92 -8.36
CA GLU A 147 20.91 22.45 -8.08
C GLU A 147 21.97 23.53 -8.35
N ARG A 148 21.58 24.72 -8.83
CA ARG A 148 22.44 25.87 -9.14
C ARG A 148 23.51 25.59 -10.20
N ILE A 149 23.23 24.69 -11.15
CA ILE A 149 24.16 24.30 -12.20
C ILE A 149 23.94 25.19 -13.42
N GLN A 150 24.91 26.04 -13.78
CA GLN A 150 24.75 26.95 -14.92
C GLN A 150 24.91 26.27 -16.29
N ASP A 151 25.82 25.30 -16.40
CA ASP A 151 26.12 24.63 -17.66
C ASP A 151 25.16 23.47 -17.95
N ARG A 152 24.41 23.58 -19.05
CA ARG A 152 23.47 22.56 -19.53
C ARG A 152 24.15 21.27 -19.95
N LYS A 153 25.36 21.35 -20.51
CA LYS A 153 26.14 20.18 -20.95
C LYS A 153 26.67 19.42 -19.73
N LEU A 154 27.19 20.14 -18.73
CA LEU A 154 27.58 19.54 -17.46
C LEU A 154 26.39 18.86 -16.76
N PHE A 155 25.22 19.50 -16.74
CA PHE A 155 24.02 18.95 -16.12
C PHE A 155 23.63 17.60 -16.72
N ILE A 156 23.48 17.50 -18.05
CA ILE A 156 23.06 16.25 -18.69
C ILE A 156 24.14 15.16 -18.60
N HIS A 157 25.41 15.56 -18.49
CA HIS A 157 26.53 14.64 -18.29
C HIS A 157 26.55 14.04 -16.88
N GLU A 158 26.40 14.86 -15.84
CA GLU A 158 26.55 14.42 -14.45
C GLU A 158 25.23 13.93 -13.82
N TYR A 159 24.07 14.38 -14.31
CA TYR A 159 22.75 14.13 -13.73
C TYR A 159 21.83 13.31 -14.65
N GLY A 160 22.40 12.31 -15.34
CA GLY A 160 21.63 11.42 -16.24
C GLY A 160 20.51 10.63 -15.55
N GLU A 161 20.60 10.43 -14.24
CA GLU A 161 19.55 9.84 -13.40
C GLU A 161 18.27 10.68 -13.36
N VAL A 162 18.35 12.00 -13.53
CA VAL A 162 17.19 12.90 -13.53
C VAL A 162 16.32 12.61 -14.74
N LEU A 163 16.92 12.63 -15.94
CA LEU A 163 16.21 12.35 -17.19
C LEU A 163 15.62 10.94 -17.19
N THR A 164 16.41 9.95 -16.75
CA THR A 164 15.95 8.56 -16.69
C THR A 164 14.80 8.42 -15.70
N GLY A 165 14.91 9.05 -14.53
CA GLY A 165 13.87 8.97 -13.50
C GLY A 165 12.54 9.57 -13.96
N LEU A 166 12.58 10.73 -14.63
CA LEU A 166 11.38 11.35 -15.21
C LEU A 166 10.73 10.44 -16.27
N ILE A 167 11.52 9.74 -17.08
CA ILE A 167 10.98 8.84 -18.12
C ILE A 167 10.39 7.57 -17.51
N ILE A 168 11.00 7.01 -16.46
CA ILE A 168 10.46 5.87 -15.72
C ILE A 168 9.08 6.22 -15.15
N ASP A 169 8.95 7.36 -14.46
CA ASP A 169 7.67 7.82 -13.92
C ASP A 169 6.61 7.97 -15.02
N LEU A 170 6.97 8.62 -16.14
CA LEU A 170 6.07 8.79 -17.29
C LEU A 170 5.63 7.46 -17.93
N SER A 171 6.53 6.48 -18.01
CA SER A 171 6.23 5.16 -18.58
C SER A 171 5.16 4.41 -17.77
N GLN A 172 5.06 4.71 -16.47
CA GLN A 172 4.06 4.16 -15.56
C GLN A 172 2.80 5.04 -15.44
N GLY A 173 2.70 6.09 -16.25
CA GLY A 173 1.59 7.04 -16.18
C GLY A 173 1.66 8.00 -14.98
N ILE A 174 2.77 8.00 -14.24
CA ILE A 174 3.03 8.90 -13.12
C ILE A 174 3.55 10.22 -13.70
N LYS A 175 2.66 11.19 -13.89
CA LYS A 175 3.06 12.58 -14.11
C LYS A 175 3.15 13.25 -12.76
N LYS A 176 4.34 13.71 -12.33
CA LYS A 176 4.46 14.45 -11.06
C LYS A 176 3.50 15.65 -11.10
N ASN A 177 2.46 15.59 -10.28
CA ASN A 177 1.43 16.62 -10.20
C ASN A 177 2.07 17.92 -9.68
N ARG A 178 2.33 18.85 -10.61
CA ARG A 178 2.87 20.20 -10.37
C ARG A 178 1.99 21.03 -9.45
N ILE A 179 2.10 20.83 -8.15
CA ILE A 179 1.71 21.83 -7.19
C ILE A 179 2.98 22.45 -6.65
N LYS A 180 3.24 23.71 -7.04
CA LYS A 180 4.29 24.52 -6.43
C LYS A 180 3.68 25.25 -5.25
N ALA A 181 4.47 25.47 -4.20
CA ALA A 181 4.03 26.16 -3.01
C ALA A 181 5.06 27.19 -2.55
N LYS A 182 4.59 28.23 -1.86
CA LYS A 182 5.41 29.07 -1.00
C LYS A 182 4.71 29.26 0.33
N THR A 183 5.46 29.16 1.42
CA THR A 183 4.95 29.25 2.79
C THR A 183 5.45 30.51 3.49
N LEU A 184 4.58 31.16 4.24
CA LEU A 184 4.90 32.28 5.12
C LEU A 184 4.42 31.96 6.54
N LYS A 185 5.35 31.86 7.48
CA LYS A 185 5.05 31.64 8.91
C LYS A 185 4.82 32.98 9.61
N LEU A 186 3.71 33.13 10.33
CA LEU A 186 3.28 34.38 10.97
C LEU A 186 2.91 34.16 12.43
N GLU A 187 3.01 35.20 13.25
CA GLU A 187 2.42 35.18 14.59
C GLU A 187 0.89 35.37 14.53
N LYS A 188 0.16 34.93 15.57
CA LYS A 188 -1.31 34.99 15.60
C LYS A 188 -1.90 36.38 15.33
N ASN A 189 -1.22 37.45 15.75
CA ASN A 189 -1.68 38.83 15.52
C ASN A 189 -1.41 39.29 14.08
N GLU A 190 -0.27 38.90 13.50
CA GLU A 190 0.08 39.16 12.09
C GLU A 190 -0.87 38.43 11.14
N LEU A 191 -1.18 37.16 11.44
CA LEU A 191 -2.11 36.34 10.66
C LEU A 191 -3.50 36.98 10.56
N LYS A 192 -4.01 37.52 11.67
CA LYS A 192 -5.30 38.24 11.70
C LYS A 192 -5.29 39.49 10.81
N ALA A 193 -4.20 40.25 10.82
CA ALA A 193 -4.05 41.44 9.98
C ALA A 193 -4.02 41.08 8.48
N VAL A 194 -3.23 40.07 8.12
CA VAL A 194 -3.14 39.57 6.74
C VAL A 194 -4.46 38.99 6.25
N THR A 195 -5.14 38.19 7.09
CA THR A 195 -6.46 37.62 6.78
C THR A 195 -7.48 38.72 6.50
N LYS A 196 -7.53 39.76 7.35
CA LYS A 196 -8.46 40.89 7.17
C LYS A 196 -8.20 41.63 5.86
N SER A 197 -6.92 41.86 5.51
CA SER A 197 -6.53 42.52 4.26
C SER A 197 -6.95 41.71 3.03
N LEU A 198 -6.76 40.38 3.05
CA LEU A 198 -7.10 39.51 1.93
C LEU A 198 -8.61 39.41 1.73
N LEU A 199 -9.39 39.31 2.80
CA LEU A 199 -10.86 39.27 2.72
C LEU A 199 -11.49 40.59 2.25
N THR A 200 -10.79 41.72 2.37
CA THR A 200 -11.26 43.01 1.83
C THR A 200 -10.90 43.23 0.36
N ASN A 201 -10.05 42.38 -0.22
CA ASN A 201 -9.59 42.52 -1.59
C ASN A 201 -10.48 41.69 -2.55
N SER A 202 -11.10 42.36 -3.52
CA SER A 202 -12.00 41.74 -4.51
C SER A 202 -11.34 40.75 -5.47
N SER A 203 -10.01 40.65 -5.43
CA SER A 203 -9.27 39.64 -6.21
C SER A 203 -9.31 38.25 -5.58
N PHE A 204 -9.82 38.11 -4.35
CA PHE A 204 -9.87 36.84 -3.62
C PHE A 204 -11.30 36.42 -3.30
N ASP A 205 -11.63 35.17 -3.60
CA ASP A 205 -12.90 34.55 -3.20
C ASP A 205 -12.67 33.49 -2.12
N ILE A 206 -13.60 33.42 -1.16
CA ILE A 206 -13.60 32.40 -0.12
C ILE A 206 -14.15 31.11 -0.71
N ILE A 207 -13.36 30.04 -0.63
CA ILE A 207 -13.76 28.69 -1.03
C ILE A 207 -14.36 27.96 0.18
N GLU A 208 -13.66 28.02 1.31
CA GLU A 208 -14.06 27.33 2.53
C GLU A 208 -13.59 28.10 3.76
N ARG A 209 -14.43 28.06 4.81
CA ARG A 209 -14.10 28.58 6.13
C ARG A 209 -14.68 27.64 7.20
N ASN A 210 -13.82 26.96 7.92
CA ASN A 210 -14.19 26.13 9.06
C ASN A 210 -13.26 26.43 10.26
N LYS A 211 -13.29 25.61 11.33
CA LYS A 211 -12.45 25.84 12.52
C LYS A 211 -10.96 25.57 12.27
N ALA A 212 -10.63 24.71 11.31
CA ALA A 212 -9.27 24.29 10.98
C ALA A 212 -8.68 25.08 9.80
N TRP A 213 -9.52 25.50 8.84
CA TRP A 213 -9.08 26.04 7.55
C TRP A 213 -9.79 27.34 7.17
N LEU A 214 -9.04 28.24 6.57
CA LEU A 214 -9.56 29.27 5.67
C LEU A 214 -8.87 29.10 4.30
N LYS A 215 -9.67 28.88 3.26
CA LYS A 215 -9.19 28.65 1.89
C LYS A 215 -9.69 29.74 0.95
N LEU A 216 -8.78 30.34 0.20
CA LEU A 216 -9.09 31.38 -0.79
C LEU A 216 -8.61 30.97 -2.19
N THR A 217 -9.26 31.49 -3.24
CA THR A 217 -8.76 31.45 -4.63
C THR A 217 -8.48 32.84 -5.16
N TYR A 218 -7.58 32.95 -6.15
CA TYR A 218 -7.22 34.20 -6.79
C TYR A 218 -7.86 34.35 -8.18
N ASN A 219 -8.73 35.36 -8.33
CA ASN A 219 -9.68 35.47 -9.44
C ASN A 219 -9.11 35.98 -10.78
N LYS A 220 -7.83 36.39 -10.85
CA LYS A 220 -7.29 37.02 -12.07
C LYS A 220 -6.98 36.06 -13.21
N ARG A 221 -6.86 34.75 -12.96
CA ARG A 221 -6.59 33.74 -14.00
C ARG A 221 -7.67 32.66 -13.97
N LYS A 222 -8.73 32.85 -14.76
CA LYS A 222 -9.75 31.80 -14.94
C LYS A 222 -9.11 30.57 -15.57
N GLY A 223 -9.15 29.43 -14.88
CA GLY A 223 -8.77 28.12 -15.41
C GLY A 223 -7.41 27.56 -14.99
N LEU A 224 -6.63 28.25 -14.16
CA LEU A 224 -5.39 27.70 -13.56
C LEU A 224 -5.57 27.50 -12.06
N PHE A 225 -5.16 26.34 -11.54
CA PHE A 225 -5.25 26.04 -10.11
C PHE A 225 -4.38 27.02 -9.31
N SER A 226 -5.04 27.83 -8.49
CA SER A 226 -4.39 28.74 -7.55
C SER A 226 -5.19 28.86 -6.26
N ARG A 227 -4.51 28.61 -5.14
CA ARG A 227 -5.11 28.49 -3.81
C ARG A 227 -4.24 29.13 -2.75
N ILE A 228 -4.89 29.68 -1.72
CA ILE A 228 -4.23 30.15 -0.51
C ILE A 228 -4.86 29.41 0.67
N TYR A 229 -4.01 28.77 1.47
CA TYR A 229 -4.40 28.06 2.67
C TYR A 229 -3.89 28.82 3.89
N PHE A 230 -4.79 29.04 4.85
CA PHE A 230 -4.43 29.44 6.20
C PHE A 230 -4.57 28.23 7.08
N TYR A 231 -3.44 27.79 7.62
CA TYR A 231 -3.36 26.64 8.51
C TYR A 231 -2.52 27.02 9.72
N GLN A 232 -3.11 26.91 10.91
CA GLN A 232 -2.48 27.31 12.18
C GLN A 232 -1.87 28.73 12.12
N ASN A 233 -0.54 28.82 12.11
CA ASN A 233 0.24 30.07 12.07
C ASN A 233 0.88 30.32 10.69
N SER A 234 0.49 29.58 9.65
CA SER A 234 1.10 29.61 8.33
C SER A 234 0.12 30.04 7.25
N ILE A 235 0.63 30.78 6.26
CA ILE A 235 -0.04 31.05 4.99
C ILE A 235 0.70 30.32 3.90
N ILE A 236 0.00 29.50 3.12
CA ILE A 236 0.58 28.68 2.07
C ILE A 236 -0.10 29.04 0.76
N VAL A 237 0.69 29.57 -0.17
CA VAL A 237 0.23 29.94 -1.51
C VAL A 237 0.64 28.84 -2.47
N VAL A 238 -0.33 28.35 -3.23
CA VAL A 238 -0.22 27.14 -4.02
C VAL A 238 -0.64 27.43 -5.46
N GLY A 239 0.10 26.92 -6.44
CA GLY A 239 -0.27 27.04 -7.84
C GLY A 239 0.52 26.14 -8.80
N GLU A 240 0.05 26.05 -10.05
CA GLU A 240 0.70 25.24 -11.11
C GLU A 240 2.02 25.86 -11.63
N ALA A 241 2.13 27.18 -11.55
CA ALA A 241 3.23 27.96 -12.09
C ALA A 241 3.78 28.93 -11.03
N ILE A 242 5.10 29.14 -11.02
CA ILE A 242 5.76 30.02 -10.05
C ILE A 242 5.37 31.48 -10.28
N GLU A 243 5.09 31.83 -11.53
CA GLU A 243 4.62 33.15 -11.95
C GLU A 243 3.27 33.48 -11.29
N ALA A 244 2.35 32.51 -11.24
CA ALA A 244 1.05 32.68 -10.60
C ALA A 244 1.18 32.82 -9.08
N ILE A 245 2.08 32.07 -8.45
CA ILE A 245 2.37 32.20 -7.01
C ILE A 245 2.97 33.57 -6.70
N ASN A 246 3.92 34.04 -7.52
CA ASN A 246 4.54 35.34 -7.36
C ASN A 246 3.55 36.50 -7.56
N GLU A 247 2.59 36.37 -8.48
CA GLU A 247 1.49 37.34 -8.64
C GLU A 247 0.63 37.45 -7.37
N ILE A 248 0.25 36.31 -6.79
CA ILE A 248 -0.52 36.28 -5.53
C ILE A 248 0.29 36.92 -4.41
N ILE A 249 1.57 36.55 -4.26
CA ILE A 249 2.45 37.09 -3.23
C ILE A 249 2.65 38.59 -3.38
N ASN A 250 2.87 39.08 -4.60
CA ASN A 250 3.01 40.51 -4.87
C ASN A 250 1.74 41.31 -4.58
N SER A 251 0.58 40.65 -4.60
CA SER A 251 -0.68 41.27 -4.17
C SER A 251 -0.85 41.35 -2.66
N ILE A 252 -0.01 40.65 -1.88
CA ILE A 252 0.04 40.69 -0.42
C ILE A 252 1.13 41.68 0.02
N ASP A 253 0.73 42.90 0.37
CA ASP A 253 1.64 43.96 0.82
C ASP A 253 2.04 43.76 2.29
N LEU A 254 3.01 42.85 2.53
CA LEU A 254 3.50 42.53 3.88
C LEU A 254 4.11 43.74 4.60
N LYS A 255 4.69 44.70 3.86
CA LYS A 255 5.32 45.90 4.43
C LYS A 255 4.28 46.84 5.03
N LYS A 256 3.13 47.03 4.39
CA LYS A 256 2.01 47.80 4.98
C LYS A 256 1.40 47.15 6.21
N LEU A 257 1.57 45.83 6.35
CA LEU A 257 1.02 45.04 7.45
C LEU A 257 2.00 44.91 8.63
N GLY A 258 3.19 45.51 8.55
CA GLY A 258 4.20 45.46 9.62
C GLY A 258 4.90 44.11 9.75
N VAL A 259 4.80 43.23 8.75
CA VAL A 259 5.40 41.89 8.76
C VAL A 259 6.76 41.91 8.07
N SER A 260 7.82 41.54 8.78
CA SER A 260 9.22 41.55 8.30
C SER A 260 9.75 40.17 7.85
N LYS A 261 8.87 39.20 7.62
CA LYS A 261 9.23 37.81 7.29
C LYS A 261 9.26 37.56 5.78
N ASN A 262 10.15 36.65 5.37
CA ASN A 262 10.32 36.24 3.98
C ASN A 262 9.50 34.98 3.68
N TRP A 263 9.09 34.84 2.42
CA TRP A 263 8.48 33.62 1.91
C TRP A 263 9.53 32.51 1.79
N ILE A 264 9.16 31.32 2.23
CA ILE A 264 9.93 30.09 2.10
C ILE A 264 9.45 29.37 0.83
N ASP A 265 10.37 28.93 -0.01
CA ASP A 265 10.04 28.15 -1.20
C ASP A 265 9.65 26.72 -0.82
N GLY A 266 8.59 26.20 -1.44
CA GLY A 266 8.02 24.91 -1.11
C GLY A 266 7.07 24.95 0.09
N PHE A 267 6.72 23.76 0.58
CA PHE A 267 5.96 23.61 1.81
C PHE A 267 6.90 23.61 3.02
N SER A 268 6.54 24.33 4.08
CA SER A 268 7.28 24.34 5.34
C SER A 268 6.37 23.89 6.49
N PHE A 269 6.72 22.79 7.13
CA PHE A 269 5.93 22.10 8.16
C PHE A 269 6.65 22.11 9.52
N GLU A 270 5.92 21.92 10.62
CA GLU A 270 6.47 21.74 11.98
C GLU A 270 6.50 20.26 12.41
N GLY A 271 5.77 19.37 11.72
CA GLY A 271 5.79 17.92 11.93
C GLY A 271 5.22 17.13 10.74
N GLU A 272 5.39 15.80 10.75
CA GLU A 272 4.95 14.90 9.67
C GLU A 272 3.42 14.85 9.52
N GLU A 273 2.68 14.85 10.62
CA GLU A 273 1.20 14.81 10.61
C GLU A 273 0.59 16.06 9.94
N GLU A 274 1.16 17.24 10.22
CA GLU A 274 0.78 18.50 9.55
C GLU A 274 1.10 18.46 8.05
N ALA A 275 2.25 17.86 7.69
CA ALA A 275 2.66 17.73 6.30
C ALA A 275 1.69 16.86 5.51
N GLU A 276 1.32 15.71 6.06
CA GLU A 276 0.36 14.79 5.45
C GLU A 276 -1.02 15.44 5.29
N GLU A 277 -1.57 16.04 6.35
CA GLU A 277 -2.90 16.66 6.31
C GLU A 277 -2.98 17.74 5.22
N LEU A 278 -1.98 18.62 5.15
CA LEU A 278 -1.98 19.74 4.23
C LEU A 278 -1.72 19.32 2.78
N LEU A 279 -0.80 18.38 2.54
CA LEU A 279 -0.52 17.87 1.20
C LEU A 279 -1.72 17.11 0.63
N LEU A 280 -2.37 16.29 1.45
CA LEU A 280 -3.61 15.61 1.09
C LEU A 280 -4.68 16.62 0.68
N GLU A 281 -4.90 17.64 1.50
CA GLU A 281 -5.94 18.64 1.22
C GLU A 281 -5.69 19.41 -0.08
N VAL A 282 -4.43 19.80 -0.31
CA VAL A 282 -3.99 20.50 -1.52
C VAL A 282 -4.13 19.63 -2.77
N MET A 283 -3.80 18.34 -2.67
CA MET A 283 -4.01 17.37 -3.75
C MET A 283 -5.50 17.22 -4.07
N HIS A 284 -6.37 17.13 -3.06
CA HIS A 284 -7.81 16.97 -3.26
C HIS A 284 -8.45 18.17 -3.93
N ASP A 285 -8.08 19.38 -3.50
CA ASP A 285 -8.59 20.60 -4.11
C ASP A 285 -8.25 20.68 -5.59
N ARG A 286 -7.05 20.22 -5.97
CA ARG A 286 -6.61 20.12 -7.36
C ARG A 286 -7.38 19.05 -8.12
N TYR A 287 -7.45 17.83 -7.61
CA TYR A 287 -8.20 16.74 -8.28
C TYR A 287 -9.66 17.14 -8.53
N LEU A 288 -10.27 17.85 -7.58
CA LEU A 288 -11.62 18.35 -7.74
C LEU A 288 -11.71 19.45 -8.81
N ASP A 289 -10.74 20.38 -8.88
CA ASP A 289 -10.72 21.41 -9.93
C ASP A 289 -10.51 20.78 -11.32
N ASP A 290 -9.59 19.82 -11.44
CA ASP A 290 -9.34 19.06 -12.66
C ASP A 290 -10.62 18.31 -13.08
N TRP A 291 -11.29 17.63 -12.15
CA TRP A 291 -12.53 16.92 -12.42
C TRP A 291 -13.66 17.85 -12.88
N LEU A 292 -13.80 19.03 -12.27
CA LEU A 292 -14.84 20.01 -12.63
C LEU A 292 -14.62 20.67 -13.99
N ASN A 293 -13.37 20.74 -14.45
CA ASN A 293 -12.99 21.42 -15.69
C ASN A 293 -12.61 20.46 -16.83
N SER A 294 -12.50 19.16 -16.57
CA SER A 294 -12.23 18.13 -17.58
C SER A 294 -13.53 17.57 -18.19
N PRO A 295 -13.52 17.19 -19.48
CA PRO A 295 -14.67 16.56 -20.13
C PRO A 295 -14.84 15.11 -19.65
N HIS A 296 -16.08 14.69 -19.40
CA HIS A 296 -16.40 13.31 -19.00
C HIS A 296 -17.29 12.63 -20.04
N LEU A 297 -17.01 11.36 -20.33
CA LEU A 297 -17.80 10.56 -21.27
C LEU A 297 -19.25 10.41 -20.80
N GLU A 298 -19.45 10.29 -19.49
CA GLU A 298 -20.77 10.17 -18.84
C GLU A 298 -21.63 11.43 -18.99
N LEU A 299 -21.01 12.55 -19.34
CA LEU A 299 -21.64 13.84 -19.59
C LEU A 299 -21.64 14.19 -21.10
N ASP A 300 -21.54 13.20 -21.99
CA ASP A 300 -21.41 13.40 -23.45
C ASP A 300 -20.23 14.30 -23.83
N ASN A 301 -19.07 14.10 -23.19
CA ASN A 301 -17.86 14.93 -23.32
C ASN A 301 -18.00 16.38 -22.86
N MET A 302 -19.08 16.72 -22.12
CA MET A 302 -19.18 17.99 -21.41
C MET A 302 -18.36 17.96 -20.12
N THR A 303 -17.88 19.12 -19.69
CA THR A 303 -17.37 19.27 -18.32
C THR A 303 -18.54 19.38 -17.33
N PRO A 304 -18.37 19.04 -16.04
CA PRO A 304 -19.41 19.25 -15.04
C PRO A 304 -19.90 20.70 -15.00
N MET A 305 -18.98 21.67 -15.17
CA MET A 305 -19.30 23.09 -15.26
C MET A 305 -20.19 23.46 -16.46
N GLN A 306 -19.95 22.83 -17.62
CA GLN A 306 -20.80 23.00 -18.82
C GLN A 306 -22.15 22.30 -18.67
N ALA A 307 -22.16 21.10 -18.07
CA ALA A 307 -23.36 20.29 -17.91
C ALA A 307 -24.41 20.99 -17.01
N VAL A 308 -23.99 21.83 -16.05
CA VAL A 308 -24.92 22.65 -15.24
C VAL A 308 -25.66 23.71 -16.08
N ALA A 309 -25.18 24.10 -17.26
CA ALA A 309 -25.83 25.16 -18.04
C ALA A 309 -27.10 24.70 -18.77
N ASP A 310 -27.22 23.41 -19.12
CA ASP A 310 -28.33 22.86 -19.91
C ASP A 310 -29.12 21.77 -19.16
N ILE A 311 -30.41 21.62 -19.48
CA ILE A 311 -31.31 20.64 -18.87
C ILE A 311 -30.81 19.21 -19.09
N LYS A 312 -30.35 18.88 -20.31
CA LYS A 312 -29.79 17.54 -20.61
C LYS A 312 -28.53 17.29 -19.78
N GLY A 313 -27.62 18.27 -19.75
CA GLY A 313 -26.41 18.22 -18.94
C GLY A 313 -26.70 18.03 -17.44
N ARG A 314 -27.67 18.75 -16.89
CA ARG A 314 -28.09 18.62 -15.48
C ARG A 314 -28.61 17.23 -15.15
N VAL A 315 -29.38 16.59 -16.05
CA VAL A 315 -29.84 15.20 -15.84
C VAL A 315 -28.65 14.23 -15.83
N LEU A 316 -27.70 14.39 -16.77
CA LEU A 316 -26.50 13.55 -16.83
C LEU A 316 -25.63 13.72 -15.58
N LEU A 317 -25.41 14.97 -15.17
CA LEU A 317 -24.62 15.33 -14.01
C LEU A 317 -25.24 14.83 -12.70
N ASP A 318 -26.55 14.98 -12.50
CA ASP A 318 -27.20 14.43 -11.30
C ASP A 318 -27.07 12.91 -11.24
N THR A 319 -27.15 12.21 -12.37
CA THR A 319 -26.92 10.76 -12.41
C THR A 319 -25.48 10.41 -12.02
N LEU A 320 -24.50 11.14 -12.54
CA LEU A 320 -23.07 10.93 -12.25
C LEU A 320 -22.79 11.18 -10.76
N LEU A 321 -23.32 12.26 -10.20
CA LEU A 321 -23.20 12.57 -8.78
C LEU A 321 -23.84 11.49 -7.90
N ASN A 322 -25.02 10.97 -8.27
CA ASN A 322 -25.65 9.87 -7.53
C ASN A 322 -24.81 8.58 -7.57
N LYS A 323 -24.10 8.30 -8.68
CA LYS A 323 -23.14 7.19 -8.75
C LYS A 323 -21.92 7.44 -7.85
N LEU A 324 -21.40 8.67 -7.84
CA LEU A 324 -20.30 9.07 -6.96
C LEU A 324 -20.69 8.97 -5.48
N GLU A 325 -21.92 9.30 -5.11
CA GLU A 325 -22.43 9.13 -3.74
C GLU A 325 -22.38 7.66 -3.29
N LEU A 326 -22.69 6.72 -4.18
CA LEU A 326 -22.57 5.29 -3.88
C LEU A 326 -21.11 4.85 -3.72
N LEU A 327 -20.20 5.37 -4.55
CA LEU A 327 -18.77 5.12 -4.42
C LEU A 327 -18.21 5.73 -3.13
N GLU A 328 -18.68 6.92 -2.75
CA GLU A 328 -18.38 7.59 -1.48
C GLU A 328 -18.81 6.71 -0.30
N LEU A 329 -20.01 6.13 -0.31
CA LEU A 329 -20.46 5.22 0.73
C LEU A 329 -19.60 3.95 0.83
N ARG A 330 -19.17 3.41 -0.32
CA ARG A 330 -18.24 2.27 -0.38
C ARG A 330 -16.89 2.63 0.22
N ALA A 331 -16.30 3.76 -0.18
CA ALA A 331 -15.04 4.23 0.35
C ALA A 331 -15.13 4.47 1.87
N LYS A 332 -16.21 5.11 2.35
CA LYS A 332 -16.50 5.24 3.80
C LYS A 332 -16.51 3.90 4.51
N SER A 333 -17.19 2.90 3.95
CA SER A 333 -17.28 1.58 4.58
C SER A 333 -15.92 0.86 4.68
N LYS A 334 -15.00 1.16 3.76
CA LYS A 334 -13.63 0.64 3.74
C LYS A 334 -12.62 1.51 4.50
N ASN A 335 -13.07 2.62 5.08
CA ASN A 335 -12.21 3.65 5.66
C ASN A 335 -11.18 4.21 4.65
N GLU A 336 -11.55 4.20 3.37
CA GLU A 336 -10.78 4.80 2.28
C GLU A 336 -11.13 6.29 2.18
N TYR A 337 -10.18 7.09 1.72
CA TYR A 337 -10.41 8.50 1.48
C TYR A 337 -11.40 8.71 0.31
N TYR A 338 -12.31 9.68 0.43
CA TYR A 338 -13.30 10.00 -0.60
C TYR A 338 -13.60 11.50 -0.63
N VAL A 339 -14.01 11.99 -1.80
CA VAL A 339 -14.51 13.36 -1.95
C VAL A 339 -16.02 13.36 -1.66
N PRO A 340 -16.50 14.11 -0.64
CA PRO A 340 -17.92 14.18 -0.37
C PRO A 340 -18.65 14.81 -1.56
N THR A 341 -19.63 14.10 -2.11
CA THR A 341 -20.40 14.57 -3.27
C THR A 341 -21.17 15.86 -2.95
N SER A 342 -21.43 16.12 -1.65
CA SER A 342 -21.98 17.38 -1.15
C SER A 342 -21.10 18.60 -1.46
N VAL A 343 -19.76 18.46 -1.44
CA VAL A 343 -18.80 19.52 -1.80
C VAL A 343 -18.85 19.80 -3.30
N ILE A 344 -19.00 18.76 -4.12
CA ILE A 344 -19.16 18.91 -5.57
C ILE A 344 -20.46 19.66 -5.89
N ARG A 345 -21.57 19.26 -5.25
CA ARG A 345 -22.89 19.92 -5.41
C ARG A 345 -22.86 21.39 -4.99
N SER A 346 -22.17 21.73 -3.90
CA SER A 346 -22.06 23.11 -3.44
C SER A 346 -21.22 23.97 -4.39
N ARG A 347 -20.09 23.46 -4.90
CA ARG A 347 -19.26 24.16 -5.91
C ARG A 347 -20.03 24.44 -7.20
N LEU A 348 -20.86 23.50 -7.64
CA LEU A 348 -21.71 23.64 -8.82
C LEU A 348 -22.97 24.49 -8.59
N LYS A 349 -23.20 25.00 -7.37
CA LYS A 349 -24.41 25.74 -6.96
C LYS A 349 -25.72 25.00 -7.29
N LEU A 350 -25.70 23.67 -7.20
CA LEU A 350 -26.86 22.83 -7.44
C LEU A 350 -27.73 22.77 -6.17
N ASP A 351 -28.72 23.66 -6.06
CA ASP A 351 -29.75 23.53 -5.03
C ASP A 351 -30.66 22.32 -5.34
N LYS A 352 -30.65 21.33 -4.43
CA LYS A 352 -31.42 20.09 -4.54
C LYS A 352 -32.92 20.34 -4.72
N HIS A 353 -33.48 21.39 -4.12
CA HIS A 353 -34.91 21.69 -4.23
C HIS A 353 -35.29 22.32 -5.56
N GLN A 354 -34.42 23.20 -6.10
CA GLN A 354 -34.62 23.83 -7.41
C GLN A 354 -34.40 22.82 -8.54
N LEU A 355 -33.34 22.01 -8.43
CA LEU A 355 -33.01 20.94 -9.37
C LEU A 355 -34.16 19.93 -9.48
N ASN A 356 -34.75 19.51 -8.36
CA ASN A 356 -35.88 18.57 -8.39
C ASN A 356 -37.11 19.10 -9.14
N LYS A 357 -37.37 20.41 -9.10
CA LYS A 357 -38.49 21.01 -9.87
C LYS A 357 -38.19 21.05 -11.37
N GLU A 358 -36.95 21.38 -11.74
CA GLU A 358 -36.50 21.40 -13.15
C GLU A 358 -36.43 20.00 -13.75
N LEU A 359 -36.02 19.01 -12.96
CA LEU A 359 -35.96 17.59 -13.36
C LEU A 359 -37.34 16.95 -13.54
N LEU A 360 -38.42 17.64 -13.17
CA LEU A 360 -39.82 17.25 -13.45
C LEU A 360 -40.37 17.90 -14.74
N HIS A 361 -39.57 18.69 -15.46
CA HIS A 361 -39.94 19.20 -16.78
C HIS A 361 -40.16 18.03 -17.77
N PRO A 362 -41.13 18.12 -18.71
CA PRO A 362 -41.42 17.04 -19.67
C PRO A 362 -40.20 16.49 -20.40
N ASP A 363 -39.28 17.36 -20.84
CA ASP A 363 -38.06 16.95 -21.56
C ASP A 363 -37.06 16.22 -20.66
N ALA A 364 -36.90 16.68 -19.41
CA ALA A 364 -36.05 16.01 -18.43
C ALA A 364 -36.59 14.62 -18.08
N ILE A 365 -37.93 14.49 -17.94
CA ILE A 365 -38.59 13.20 -17.74
C ILE A 365 -38.35 12.28 -18.94
N ASN A 366 -38.50 12.77 -20.18
CA ASN A 366 -38.26 11.97 -21.38
C ASN A 366 -36.81 11.43 -21.43
N ILE A 367 -35.83 12.28 -21.12
CA ILE A 367 -34.41 11.89 -21.04
C ILE A 367 -34.21 10.85 -19.92
N LYS A 368 -34.79 11.06 -18.74
CA LYS A 368 -34.72 10.10 -17.62
C LYS A 368 -35.32 8.74 -17.99
N VAL A 369 -36.49 8.71 -18.63
CA VAL A 369 -37.14 7.46 -19.10
C VAL A 369 -36.23 6.75 -20.09
N ARG A 370 -35.77 7.44 -21.15
CA ARG A 370 -34.91 6.83 -22.17
C ARG A 370 -33.63 6.27 -21.55
N LYS A 371 -32.99 7.03 -20.65
CA LYS A 371 -31.78 6.61 -19.96
C LYS A 371 -32.04 5.42 -19.05
N HIS A 372 -33.14 5.45 -18.28
CA HIS A 372 -33.55 4.36 -17.41
C HIS A 372 -33.70 3.06 -18.20
N ARG A 373 -34.49 3.08 -19.28
CA ARG A 373 -34.76 1.91 -20.12
C ARG A 373 -33.53 1.39 -20.88
N LEU A 374 -32.56 2.25 -21.18
CA LEU A 374 -31.29 1.83 -21.80
C LEU A 374 -30.37 1.06 -20.83
N HIS A 375 -30.45 1.35 -19.52
CA HIS A 375 -29.54 0.77 -18.53
C HIS A 375 -30.20 -0.29 -17.64
N GLN A 376 -31.53 -0.30 -17.58
CA GLN A 376 -32.27 -1.19 -16.70
C GLN A 376 -32.79 -2.39 -17.49
N GLU A 377 -32.33 -3.56 -17.10
CA GLU A 377 -32.82 -4.83 -17.61
C GLU A 377 -34.16 -5.19 -16.95
N LEU A 378 -35.00 -5.92 -17.70
CA LEU A 378 -36.25 -6.49 -17.20
C LEU A 378 -35.95 -7.76 -16.39
N SER A 379 -36.10 -7.72 -15.08
CA SER A 379 -35.70 -8.79 -14.18
C SER A 379 -36.76 -9.10 -13.12
N SER A 380 -36.93 -10.35 -12.77
CA SER A 380 -37.80 -10.74 -11.64
C SER A 380 -37.14 -10.57 -10.27
N PHE A 381 -35.89 -10.10 -10.21
CA PHE A 381 -35.12 -9.99 -8.97
C PHE A 381 -34.97 -8.54 -8.52
N VAL A 382 -35.25 -8.29 -7.24
CA VAL A 382 -35.22 -6.92 -6.66
C VAL A 382 -33.83 -6.30 -6.78
N THR A 383 -32.79 -7.11 -6.70
CA THR A 383 -31.38 -6.67 -6.64
C THR A 383 -30.81 -6.33 -8.01
N ALA A 384 -31.47 -6.73 -9.09
CA ALA A 384 -31.15 -6.30 -10.44
C ALA A 384 -31.51 -4.82 -10.70
N TYR A 385 -32.26 -4.20 -9.77
CA TYR A 385 -32.70 -2.82 -9.87
C TYR A 385 -31.92 -1.94 -8.90
N ASN A 386 -31.51 -0.77 -9.39
CA ASN A 386 -30.90 0.26 -8.55
C ASN A 386 -32.01 1.08 -7.86
N TRP A 387 -32.15 0.93 -6.55
CA TRP A 387 -33.17 1.62 -5.77
C TRP A 387 -32.65 2.94 -5.21
N PHE A 388 -33.35 4.03 -5.50
CA PHE A 388 -32.98 5.37 -5.01
C PHE A 388 -33.08 5.51 -3.48
N ASN A 389 -33.98 4.75 -2.85
CA ASN A 389 -34.16 4.72 -1.40
C ASN A 389 -34.64 3.32 -0.95
N GLU A 390 -34.28 2.93 0.26
CA GLU A 390 -34.69 1.70 0.93
C GLU A 390 -36.22 1.56 1.02
N ASP A 391 -36.98 2.65 1.18
CA ASP A 391 -38.45 2.56 1.18
C ASP A 391 -39.01 2.12 -0.19
N TYR A 392 -38.40 2.54 -1.30
CA TYR A 392 -38.76 2.07 -2.63
C TYR A 392 -38.38 0.60 -2.80
N ARG A 393 -37.20 0.21 -2.29
CA ARG A 393 -36.78 -1.19 -2.28
C ARG A 393 -37.73 -2.07 -1.48
N LYS A 394 -38.24 -1.63 -0.34
CA LYS A 394 -39.23 -2.38 0.47
C LYS A 394 -40.50 -2.72 -0.31
N VAL A 395 -40.95 -1.83 -1.19
CA VAL A 395 -42.07 -2.12 -2.09
C VAL A 395 -41.68 -3.22 -3.08
N GLY A 396 -40.49 -3.13 -3.69
CA GLY A 396 -39.96 -4.20 -4.56
C GLY A 396 -39.81 -5.54 -3.85
N VAL A 397 -39.29 -5.56 -2.62
CA VAL A 397 -39.19 -6.76 -1.76
C VAL A 397 -40.57 -7.34 -1.49
N ALA A 398 -41.55 -6.50 -1.15
CA ALA A 398 -42.90 -6.96 -0.92
C ALA A 398 -43.58 -7.49 -2.20
N ALA A 399 -43.26 -6.93 -3.38
CA ALA A 399 -43.69 -7.50 -4.67
C ALA A 399 -43.08 -8.88 -4.89
N PHE A 400 -41.77 -9.02 -4.68
CA PHE A 400 -41.05 -10.27 -4.85
C PHE A 400 -41.62 -11.36 -3.93
N ASP A 401 -41.76 -11.08 -2.64
CA ASP A 401 -42.28 -12.03 -1.67
C ASP A 401 -43.73 -12.44 -1.98
N TRP A 402 -44.49 -11.61 -2.71
CA TRP A 402 -45.87 -11.88 -3.10
C TRP A 402 -46.00 -12.72 -4.38
N PHE A 403 -45.21 -12.42 -5.41
CA PHE A 403 -45.40 -12.97 -6.76
C PHE A 403 -44.35 -14.02 -7.18
N TYR A 404 -43.20 -14.12 -6.50
CA TYR A 404 -42.09 -14.96 -6.96
C TYR A 404 -42.35 -16.48 -6.80
N THR A 405 -43.30 -16.85 -5.94
CA THR A 405 -43.63 -18.25 -5.62
C THR A 405 -44.25 -19.00 -6.79
N ASP A 406 -45.07 -18.34 -7.62
CA ASP A 406 -45.66 -18.94 -8.83
C ASP A 406 -44.81 -18.63 -10.06
N LYS A 407 -44.36 -19.67 -10.77
CA LYS A 407 -43.59 -19.55 -12.02
C LYS A 407 -44.35 -18.74 -13.08
N LYS A 408 -45.68 -18.82 -13.11
CA LYS A 408 -46.53 -18.07 -14.05
C LYS A 408 -46.58 -16.57 -13.74
N GLU A 409 -46.29 -16.17 -12.51
CA GLU A 409 -46.33 -14.77 -12.09
C GLU A 409 -44.96 -14.07 -12.16
N ARG A 410 -43.88 -14.78 -12.52
CA ARG A 410 -42.52 -14.20 -12.57
C ARG A 410 -42.35 -13.12 -13.64
N GLU A 411 -43.00 -13.28 -14.79
CA GLU A 411 -43.00 -12.27 -15.84
C GLU A 411 -43.75 -11.01 -15.40
N LYS A 412 -44.92 -11.19 -14.77
CA LYS A 412 -45.66 -10.11 -14.11
C LYS A 412 -44.82 -9.41 -13.04
N LEU A 413 -44.11 -10.17 -12.20
CA LEU A 413 -43.21 -9.61 -11.19
C LEU A 413 -42.11 -8.76 -11.83
N ALA A 414 -41.49 -9.23 -12.91
CA ALA A 414 -40.46 -8.47 -13.60
C ALA A 414 -40.98 -7.12 -14.09
N TRP A 415 -42.16 -7.10 -14.70
CA TRP A 415 -42.80 -5.85 -15.13
C TRP A 415 -43.21 -4.95 -13.96
N ILE A 416 -43.73 -5.51 -12.87
CA ILE A 416 -44.09 -4.74 -11.67
C ILE A 416 -42.84 -4.08 -11.05
N LEU A 417 -41.73 -4.82 -10.94
CA LEU A 417 -40.47 -4.28 -10.43
C LEU A 417 -39.92 -3.19 -11.36
N PHE A 418 -39.93 -3.43 -12.67
CA PHE A 418 -39.49 -2.46 -13.67
C PHE A 418 -40.32 -1.17 -13.62
N MET A 419 -41.65 -1.29 -13.65
CA MET A 419 -42.56 -0.16 -13.58
C MET A 419 -42.36 0.65 -12.30
N TRP A 420 -42.21 -0.04 -11.17
CA TRP A 420 -42.00 0.63 -9.90
C TRP A 420 -40.63 1.30 -9.82
N ASN A 421 -39.58 0.65 -10.32
CA ASN A 421 -38.24 1.20 -10.32
C ASN A 421 -38.16 2.44 -11.24
N GLU A 422 -38.68 2.37 -12.46
CA GLU A 422 -38.75 3.51 -13.39
C GLU A 422 -39.51 4.68 -12.77
N TYR A 423 -40.72 4.42 -12.28
CA TYR A 423 -41.57 5.48 -11.73
C TYR A 423 -40.97 6.11 -10.45
N SER A 424 -40.46 5.28 -9.52
CA SER A 424 -39.89 5.77 -8.27
C SER A 424 -38.56 6.50 -8.47
N HIS A 425 -37.77 6.10 -9.48
CA HIS A 425 -36.52 6.76 -9.86
C HIS A 425 -36.75 8.13 -10.51
N ILE A 426 -37.86 8.30 -11.24
CA ILE A 426 -38.17 9.56 -11.94
C ILE A 426 -38.86 10.56 -11.02
N TYR A 427 -39.88 10.12 -10.28
CA TYR A 427 -40.82 11.02 -9.59
C TYR A 427 -40.63 11.10 -8.08
N HIS A 428 -39.81 10.23 -7.49
CA HIS A 428 -39.58 10.15 -6.04
C HIS A 428 -40.88 10.24 -5.20
N PRO A 429 -41.86 9.35 -5.45
CA PRO A 429 -43.16 9.40 -4.79
C PRO A 429 -43.01 9.18 -3.28
N ARG A 430 -43.93 9.75 -2.48
CA ARG A 430 -44.02 9.42 -1.05
C ARG A 430 -44.78 8.10 -0.89
N ILE A 431 -44.20 7.15 -0.14
CA ILE A 431 -44.86 5.89 0.17
C ILE A 431 -45.64 6.04 1.47
N SER A 432 -46.96 6.06 1.38
CA SER A 432 -47.84 6.02 2.56
C SER A 432 -48.11 4.60 3.04
N LEU A 433 -48.33 3.66 2.10
CA LEU A 433 -48.61 2.26 2.41
C LEU A 433 -48.14 1.34 1.28
N THR A 434 -47.18 0.46 1.57
CA THR A 434 -46.57 -0.47 0.59
C THR A 434 -47.61 -1.32 -0.14
N ARG A 435 -48.57 -1.93 0.59
CA ARG A 435 -49.61 -2.79 0.01
C ARG A 435 -50.51 -2.04 -0.98
N ALA A 436 -50.76 -0.75 -0.76
CA ALA A 436 -51.58 0.05 -1.66
C ALA A 436 -50.86 0.38 -2.97
N ILE A 437 -49.53 0.57 -2.92
CA ILE A 437 -48.71 0.75 -4.12
C ILE A 437 -48.64 -0.55 -4.92
N LEU A 438 -48.45 -1.69 -4.26
CA LEU A 438 -48.45 -3.01 -4.92
C LEU A 438 -49.78 -3.30 -5.63
N ALA A 439 -50.91 -3.06 -4.96
CA ALA A 439 -52.22 -3.20 -5.57
C ALA A 439 -52.39 -2.28 -6.80
N ALA A 440 -51.87 -1.06 -6.73
CA ALA A 440 -51.92 -0.12 -7.85
C ALA A 440 -50.99 -0.55 -9.01
N LEU A 441 -49.81 -1.10 -8.73
CA LEU A 441 -48.90 -1.63 -9.74
C LEU A 441 -49.51 -2.86 -10.43
N GLU A 442 -50.11 -3.78 -9.67
CA GLU A 442 -50.80 -4.94 -10.26
C GLU A 442 -51.97 -4.48 -11.14
N TYR A 443 -52.80 -3.54 -10.67
CA TYR A 443 -53.86 -2.95 -11.50
C TYR A 443 -53.31 -2.34 -12.81
N THR A 444 -52.24 -1.54 -12.69
CA THR A 444 -51.63 -0.84 -13.83
C THR A 444 -51.09 -1.84 -14.85
N TYR A 445 -50.41 -2.89 -14.40
CA TYR A 445 -49.92 -3.97 -15.26
C TYR A 445 -51.04 -4.59 -16.10
N TYR A 446 -52.13 -5.04 -15.45
CA TYR A 446 -53.25 -5.67 -16.16
C TYR A 446 -53.96 -4.72 -17.12
N GLN A 447 -54.17 -3.47 -16.71
CA GLN A 447 -54.79 -2.45 -17.55
C GLN A 447 -53.96 -2.16 -18.80
N LEU A 448 -52.62 -2.08 -18.67
CA LEU A 448 -51.71 -1.88 -19.81
C LEU A 448 -51.64 -3.11 -20.72
N ASN A 449 -51.87 -4.31 -20.18
CA ASN A 449 -51.95 -5.57 -20.93
C ASN A 449 -53.36 -5.82 -21.54
N GLY A 450 -54.29 -4.88 -21.42
CA GLY A 450 -55.65 -4.95 -21.99
C GLY A 450 -56.68 -5.71 -21.14
N GLU A 451 -56.33 -6.09 -19.91
CA GLU A 451 -57.21 -6.79 -18.98
C GLU A 451 -57.88 -5.83 -17.99
N LYS A 452 -59.16 -6.06 -17.68
CA LYS A 452 -59.91 -5.22 -16.72
C LYS A 452 -59.98 -5.88 -15.35
N LEU A 453 -59.43 -5.21 -14.35
CA LEU A 453 -59.54 -5.59 -12.94
C LEU A 453 -60.40 -4.59 -12.16
N SER A 454 -61.10 -5.08 -11.14
CA SER A 454 -61.88 -4.22 -10.24
C SER A 454 -61.04 -3.77 -9.05
N TYR A 455 -61.05 -2.47 -8.76
CA TYR A 455 -60.42 -1.92 -7.54
C TYR A 455 -60.98 -2.54 -6.25
N SER A 456 -62.26 -2.95 -6.23
CA SER A 456 -62.87 -3.60 -5.07
C SER A 456 -62.26 -4.97 -4.78
N TRP A 457 -61.92 -5.73 -5.82
CA TRP A 457 -61.28 -7.03 -5.67
C TRP A 457 -59.84 -6.89 -5.16
N LEU A 458 -59.05 -5.98 -5.75
CA LEU A 458 -57.70 -5.69 -5.28
C LEU A 458 -57.68 -5.13 -3.86
N GLY A 459 -58.65 -4.29 -3.51
CA GLY A 459 -58.82 -3.76 -2.14
C GLY A 459 -59.01 -4.88 -1.11
N LYS A 460 -59.80 -5.92 -1.45
CA LYS A 460 -59.92 -7.11 -0.61
C LYS A 460 -58.64 -7.94 -0.57
N LYS A 461 -57.99 -8.19 -1.72
CA LYS A 461 -56.75 -8.97 -1.84
C LYS A 461 -55.60 -8.39 -1.00
N TYR A 462 -55.43 -7.06 -1.04
CA TYR A 462 -54.33 -6.36 -0.36
C TYR A 462 -54.72 -5.74 0.99
N GLN A 463 -55.99 -5.85 1.39
CA GLN A 463 -56.55 -5.23 2.61
C GLN A 463 -56.35 -3.70 2.65
N VAL A 464 -56.68 -3.02 1.55
CA VAL A 464 -56.55 -1.56 1.40
C VAL A 464 -57.78 -0.95 0.74
N SER A 465 -58.00 0.36 0.91
CA SER A 465 -59.17 1.03 0.33
C SER A 465 -59.05 1.18 -1.19
N SER A 466 -60.15 0.93 -1.91
CA SER A 466 -60.22 1.08 -3.37
C SER A 466 -59.87 2.49 -3.84
N SER A 467 -60.17 3.52 -3.04
CA SER A 467 -59.85 4.92 -3.36
C SER A 467 -58.34 5.18 -3.38
N LEU A 468 -57.59 4.58 -2.45
CA LEU A 468 -56.14 4.72 -2.40
C LEU A 468 -55.45 3.99 -3.57
N ILE A 469 -55.96 2.81 -3.95
CA ILE A 469 -55.50 2.08 -5.14
C ILE A 469 -55.74 2.93 -6.39
N SER A 470 -56.97 3.43 -6.57
CA SER A 470 -57.34 4.23 -7.75
C SER A 470 -56.46 5.46 -7.91
N LYS A 471 -56.17 6.18 -6.82
CA LYS A 471 -55.31 7.38 -6.87
C LYS A 471 -53.90 7.05 -7.35
N ASN A 472 -53.29 6.00 -6.80
CA ASN A 472 -51.92 5.60 -7.18
C ASN A 472 -51.87 5.02 -8.60
N ALA A 473 -52.87 4.21 -8.98
CA ALA A 473 -52.97 3.61 -10.31
C ALA A 473 -53.12 4.68 -11.40
N GLN A 474 -53.92 5.73 -11.18
CA GLN A 474 -54.05 6.84 -12.13
C GLN A 474 -52.73 7.56 -12.40
N LEU A 475 -51.89 7.75 -11.37
CA LEU A 475 -50.59 8.39 -11.53
C LEU A 475 -49.62 7.51 -12.34
N LEU A 476 -49.60 6.21 -12.06
CA LEU A 476 -48.80 5.24 -12.80
C LEU A 476 -49.27 5.13 -14.27
N LEU A 477 -50.57 4.97 -14.50
CA LEU A 477 -51.15 4.90 -15.84
C LEU A 477 -50.83 6.14 -16.66
N ARG A 478 -50.98 7.35 -16.10
CA ARG A 478 -50.64 8.59 -16.79
C ARG A 478 -49.19 8.62 -17.28
N HIS A 479 -48.26 8.03 -16.52
CA HIS A 479 -46.87 7.93 -16.93
C HIS A 479 -46.69 6.94 -18.09
N PHE A 480 -47.21 5.71 -17.95
CA PHE A 480 -47.01 4.66 -18.94
C PHE A 480 -47.89 4.80 -20.20
N GLU A 481 -48.99 5.56 -20.15
CA GLU A 481 -49.73 5.98 -21.35
C GLU A 481 -48.91 6.99 -22.17
N LYS A 482 -48.18 7.89 -21.50
CA LYS A 482 -47.29 8.86 -22.16
C LYS A 482 -46.00 8.19 -22.66
N TYR A 483 -45.49 7.22 -21.92
CA TYR A 483 -44.26 6.47 -22.23
C TYR A 483 -44.57 4.96 -22.25
N PRO A 484 -45.17 4.44 -23.34
CA PRO A 484 -45.63 3.05 -23.42
C PRO A 484 -44.49 2.05 -23.23
N LEU A 485 -44.79 0.94 -22.54
CA LEU A 485 -43.90 -0.20 -22.36
C LEU A 485 -44.04 -1.18 -23.52
N ASP A 486 -42.96 -1.87 -23.86
CA ASP A 486 -42.98 -2.96 -24.83
C ASP A 486 -43.03 -4.31 -24.12
N PHE A 487 -44.25 -4.82 -23.90
CA PHE A 487 -44.49 -6.11 -23.25
C PHE A 487 -44.00 -7.33 -24.07
N LYS A 488 -43.44 -7.12 -25.27
CA LYS A 488 -42.79 -8.20 -26.05
C LYS A 488 -41.37 -8.52 -25.57
N VAL A 489 -40.77 -7.64 -24.76
CA VAL A 489 -39.43 -7.85 -24.20
C VAL A 489 -39.49 -8.98 -23.17
N SER A 490 -38.69 -10.03 -23.38
CA SER A 490 -38.57 -11.13 -22.42
C SER A 490 -37.71 -10.74 -21.22
N SER A 491 -38.09 -11.20 -20.03
CA SER A 491 -37.26 -11.02 -18.83
C SER A 491 -35.91 -11.74 -18.96
N VAL A 492 -34.85 -11.12 -18.43
CA VAL A 492 -33.50 -11.69 -18.40
C VAL A 492 -33.49 -13.01 -17.63
N GLN A 493 -32.84 -14.01 -18.20
CA GLN A 493 -32.57 -15.28 -17.54
C GLN A 493 -31.15 -15.23 -16.96
N TYR A 494 -31.06 -15.41 -15.64
CA TYR A 494 -29.78 -15.46 -14.96
C TYR A 494 -29.23 -16.89 -14.96
N PRO A 495 -27.91 -17.06 -15.14
CA PRO A 495 -27.29 -18.37 -15.13
C PRO A 495 -27.44 -19.04 -13.75
N ARG A 496 -27.42 -20.37 -13.77
CA ARG A 496 -27.24 -21.17 -12.55
C ARG A 496 -25.78 -21.17 -12.13
N TRP A 497 -25.51 -21.51 -10.87
CA TRP A 497 -24.15 -21.57 -10.35
C TRP A 497 -23.27 -22.56 -11.12
N GLU A 498 -23.85 -23.67 -11.57
CA GLU A 498 -23.16 -24.72 -12.33
C GLU A 498 -22.83 -24.28 -13.77
N GLU A 499 -23.52 -23.28 -14.30
CA GLU A 499 -23.34 -22.76 -15.65
C GLU A 499 -22.22 -21.71 -15.72
N LEU A 500 -21.78 -21.19 -14.56
CA LEU A 500 -20.70 -20.19 -14.47
C LEU A 500 -19.31 -20.82 -14.56
N ASN A 501 -18.41 -20.14 -15.28
CA ASN A 501 -16.98 -20.45 -15.25
C ASN A 501 -16.32 -19.98 -13.93
N GLU A 502 -15.05 -20.33 -13.71
CA GLU A 502 -14.33 -20.01 -12.47
C GLU A 502 -14.23 -18.50 -12.22
N SER A 503 -13.95 -17.70 -13.25
CA SER A 503 -13.85 -16.24 -13.13
C SER A 503 -15.20 -15.60 -12.78
N GLU A 504 -16.28 -16.07 -13.38
CA GLU A 504 -17.64 -15.58 -13.09
C GLU A 504 -18.08 -15.93 -11.67
N LYS A 505 -17.71 -17.11 -11.16
CA LYS A 505 -17.95 -17.51 -9.77
C LYS A 505 -17.18 -16.63 -8.78
N ILE A 506 -15.94 -16.29 -9.09
CA ILE A 506 -15.13 -15.36 -8.30
C ILE A 506 -15.79 -13.98 -8.27
N ASN A 507 -16.19 -13.44 -9.43
CA ASN A 507 -16.89 -12.16 -9.51
C ASN A 507 -18.21 -12.17 -8.71
N ALA A 508 -18.93 -13.29 -8.72
CA ALA A 508 -20.14 -13.45 -7.91
C ALA A 508 -19.84 -13.42 -6.41
N TYR A 509 -18.74 -14.03 -5.95
CA TYR A 509 -18.30 -13.89 -4.55
C TYR A 509 -17.95 -12.45 -4.19
N ASP A 510 -17.22 -11.75 -5.05
CA ASP A 510 -16.86 -10.35 -4.84
C ASP A 510 -18.08 -9.43 -4.74
N GLU A 511 -19.09 -9.65 -5.60
CA GLU A 511 -20.36 -8.93 -5.56
C GLU A 511 -21.09 -9.16 -4.23
N ILE A 512 -21.16 -10.41 -3.77
CA ILE A 512 -21.77 -10.74 -2.48
C ILE A 512 -21.03 -10.10 -1.31
N TRP A 513 -19.69 -10.14 -1.31
CA TRP A 513 -18.89 -9.50 -0.28
C TRP A 513 -19.23 -8.01 -0.19
N GLN A 514 -19.31 -7.31 -1.33
CA GLN A 514 -19.69 -5.90 -1.36
C GLN A 514 -21.08 -5.66 -0.74
N HIS A 515 -22.08 -6.47 -1.11
CA HIS A 515 -23.41 -6.37 -0.53
C HIS A 515 -23.41 -6.63 0.97
N LEU A 516 -22.67 -7.63 1.44
CA LEU A 516 -22.59 -7.99 2.85
C LEU A 516 -21.88 -6.90 3.68
N PHE A 517 -20.82 -6.28 3.16
CA PHE A 517 -20.14 -5.15 3.81
C PHE A 517 -21.04 -3.92 3.92
N LEU A 518 -21.74 -3.54 2.84
CA LEU A 518 -22.69 -2.43 2.89
C LEU A 518 -23.84 -2.72 3.86
N PHE A 519 -24.28 -3.98 3.92
CA PHE A 519 -25.32 -4.40 4.85
C PHE A 519 -24.87 -4.33 6.31
N SER A 520 -23.65 -4.80 6.62
CA SER A 520 -23.12 -4.76 7.99
C SER A 520 -22.99 -3.33 8.51
N TYR A 521 -22.59 -2.38 7.66
CA TYR A 521 -22.52 -0.95 8.01
C TYR A 521 -23.89 -0.32 8.27
N ALA A 522 -24.94 -0.77 7.58
CA ALA A 522 -26.30 -0.23 7.74
C ALA A 522 -27.02 -0.74 9.01
N LEU A 523 -26.52 -1.81 9.63
CA LEU A 523 -27.14 -2.46 10.80
C LEU A 523 -26.82 -1.74 12.12
N LYS A 524 -27.51 -0.62 12.38
CA LYS A 524 -27.34 0.18 13.62
C LYS A 524 -27.53 -0.62 14.92
N GLN A 525 -28.42 -1.61 14.94
CA GLN A 525 -28.73 -2.41 16.13
C GLN A 525 -27.67 -3.49 16.44
N TRP A 526 -26.70 -3.73 15.55
CA TRP A 526 -25.65 -4.73 15.76
C TRP A 526 -24.36 -4.13 16.37
N GLU A 527 -24.22 -2.80 16.34
CA GLU A 527 -23.03 -2.09 16.85
C GLU A 527 -22.87 -2.19 18.36
N GLU A 528 -23.96 -2.35 19.13
CA GLU A 528 -23.96 -2.38 20.60
C GLU A 528 -23.08 -3.50 21.19
N ASN A 529 -22.80 -4.57 20.42
CA ASN A 529 -21.95 -5.70 20.83
C ASN A 529 -20.58 -5.76 20.14
N LYS A 530 -20.22 -4.75 19.34
CA LYS A 530 -18.97 -4.75 18.56
C LYS A 530 -17.72 -4.71 19.47
N GLU A 531 -17.77 -3.91 20.53
CA GLU A 531 -16.61 -3.74 21.42
C GLU A 531 -16.36 -5.00 22.25
N ALA A 532 -17.43 -5.62 22.78
CA ALA A 532 -17.33 -6.89 23.50
C ALA A 532 -16.80 -8.02 22.59
N SER A 533 -17.29 -8.10 21.35
CA SER A 533 -16.78 -9.05 20.35
C SER A 533 -15.30 -8.84 20.07
N LYS A 534 -14.88 -7.57 19.90
CA LYS A 534 -13.49 -7.21 19.67
C LYS A 534 -12.61 -7.62 20.85
N GLN A 535 -13.01 -7.28 22.08
CA GLN A 535 -12.26 -7.67 23.28
C GLN A 535 -12.09 -9.19 23.40
N LEU A 536 -13.13 -9.97 23.09
CA LEU A 536 -13.06 -11.43 23.10
C LEU A 536 -12.14 -11.98 22.01
N PHE A 537 -12.11 -11.38 20.82
CA PHE A 537 -11.25 -11.84 19.72
C PHE A 537 -9.77 -11.48 19.95
N TYR A 538 -9.50 -10.28 20.49
CA TYR A 538 -8.15 -9.76 20.72
C TYR A 538 -7.57 -10.16 22.08
N ASN A 539 -8.24 -11.01 22.87
CA ASN A 539 -7.77 -11.39 24.21
C ASN A 539 -6.40 -12.09 24.24
N VAL A 540 -5.95 -12.65 23.11
CA VAL A 540 -4.64 -13.28 22.94
C VAL A 540 -3.55 -12.31 22.47
N VAL A 541 -3.90 -11.06 22.16
CA VAL A 541 -2.96 -10.06 21.64
C VAL A 541 -2.19 -9.43 22.80
N ASN A 542 -0.86 -9.55 22.74
CA ASN A 542 0.05 -8.84 23.63
C ASN A 542 0.73 -7.67 22.89
N ASP A 543 0.16 -6.47 23.03
CA ASP A 543 0.63 -5.25 22.34
C ASP A 543 2.04 -4.79 22.74
N GLN A 544 2.64 -5.37 23.78
CA GLN A 544 3.99 -5.02 24.26
C GLN A 544 5.11 -5.72 23.47
N GLN A 545 4.77 -6.67 22.59
CA GLN A 545 5.74 -7.49 21.86
C GLN A 545 6.15 -6.91 20.49
N ARG A 546 7.36 -7.23 20.04
CA ARG A 546 7.99 -6.67 18.83
C ARG A 546 7.54 -7.36 17.54
N PHE A 547 7.01 -8.58 17.58
CA PHE A 547 6.54 -9.29 16.37
C PHE A 547 5.33 -8.65 15.71
N TRP A 548 4.59 -7.78 16.42
CA TRP A 548 3.44 -7.06 15.87
C TRP A 548 3.85 -5.97 14.86
N THR A 549 4.19 -6.39 13.65
CA THR A 549 4.38 -5.48 12.52
C THR A 549 3.06 -4.82 12.11
N LYS A 550 3.13 -3.72 11.36
CA LYS A 550 1.96 -3.03 10.83
C LYS A 550 1.14 -3.95 9.91
N GLU A 551 1.82 -4.83 9.18
CA GLU A 551 1.23 -5.80 8.26
C GLU A 551 0.48 -6.90 9.02
N LEU A 552 1.08 -7.47 10.09
CA LEU A 552 0.44 -8.51 10.89
C LEU A 552 -0.79 -7.99 11.64
N LYS A 553 -0.71 -6.75 12.18
CA LYS A 553 -1.87 -6.07 12.78
C LYS A 553 -3.00 -5.89 11.77
N LYS A 554 -2.70 -5.42 10.56
CA LYS A 554 -3.69 -5.27 9.49
C LYS A 554 -4.33 -6.60 9.11
N LEU A 555 -3.53 -7.66 8.99
CA LEU A 555 -4.02 -9.00 8.64
C LEU A 555 -4.95 -9.56 9.74
N PHE A 556 -4.59 -9.37 11.02
CA PHE A 556 -5.41 -9.78 12.15
C PHE A 556 -6.74 -9.00 12.20
N ASP A 557 -6.70 -7.70 11.93
CA ASP A 557 -7.88 -6.85 11.80
C ASP A 557 -8.82 -7.33 10.67
N GLU A 558 -8.26 -7.80 9.55
CA GLU A 558 -9.05 -8.40 8.45
C GLU A 558 -9.71 -9.71 8.87
N PHE A 559 -8.99 -10.58 9.60
CA PHE A 559 -9.58 -11.79 10.17
C PHE A 559 -10.72 -11.46 11.14
N TYR A 560 -10.55 -10.44 11.99
CA TYR A 560 -11.60 -9.99 12.89
C TYR A 560 -12.82 -9.46 12.11
N LYS A 561 -12.64 -8.67 11.06
CA LYS A 561 -13.76 -8.17 10.23
C LYS A 561 -14.58 -9.33 9.65
N HIS A 562 -13.90 -10.35 9.11
CA HIS A 562 -14.57 -11.53 8.57
C HIS A 562 -15.25 -12.35 9.67
N HIS A 563 -14.57 -12.56 10.80
CA HIS A 563 -15.14 -13.21 11.97
C HIS A 563 -16.41 -12.50 12.45
N TYR A 564 -16.38 -11.18 12.62
CA TYR A 564 -17.51 -10.39 13.10
C TYR A 564 -18.74 -10.48 12.18
N MET A 565 -18.52 -10.56 10.86
CA MET A 565 -19.60 -10.66 9.87
C MET A 565 -20.14 -12.07 9.69
N LEU A 566 -19.24 -13.05 9.63
CA LEU A 566 -19.58 -14.42 9.23
C LEU A 566 -19.74 -15.36 10.42
N ASP A 567 -18.98 -15.19 11.50
CA ASP A 567 -18.79 -16.22 12.52
C ASP A 567 -19.31 -15.82 13.90
N TYR A 568 -19.19 -14.54 14.28
CA TYR A 568 -19.65 -14.00 15.55
C TYR A 568 -21.17 -14.03 15.66
N ARG A 569 -21.66 -14.50 16.81
CA ARG A 569 -23.10 -14.67 17.07
C ARG A 569 -23.57 -13.74 18.17
N ASN A 570 -24.77 -13.18 17.96
CA ASN A 570 -25.47 -12.47 19.02
C ASN A 570 -26.20 -13.43 19.98
N ASP A 571 -26.90 -12.86 20.96
CA ASP A 571 -27.71 -13.58 21.95
C ASP A 571 -28.80 -14.48 21.33
N LYS A 572 -29.24 -14.16 20.11
CA LYS A 572 -30.20 -14.96 19.33
C LYS A 572 -29.54 -16.07 18.50
N LYS A 573 -28.23 -16.29 18.68
CA LYS A 573 -27.40 -17.26 17.94
C LYS A 573 -27.35 -17.02 16.42
N LEU A 574 -27.62 -15.80 15.96
CA LEU A 574 -27.54 -15.43 14.55
C LEU A 574 -26.23 -14.67 14.28
N THR A 575 -25.70 -14.79 13.06
CA THR A 575 -24.59 -13.97 12.55
C THR A 575 -25.13 -12.85 11.65
N ILE A 576 -24.31 -11.83 11.33
CA ILE A 576 -24.69 -10.81 10.33
C ILE A 576 -25.02 -11.47 8.99
N ALA A 577 -24.23 -12.48 8.59
CA ALA A 577 -24.48 -13.24 7.36
C ALA A 577 -25.85 -13.95 7.37
N ASN A 578 -26.30 -14.49 8.50
CA ASN A 578 -27.64 -15.09 8.60
C ASN A 578 -28.74 -14.03 8.42
N ILE A 579 -28.56 -12.85 9.00
CA ILE A 579 -29.54 -11.76 8.88
C ILE A 579 -29.54 -11.21 7.45
N PHE A 580 -28.36 -11.08 6.83
CA PHE A 580 -28.20 -10.71 5.44
C PHE A 580 -28.90 -11.70 4.52
N TRP A 581 -28.74 -13.00 4.78
CA TRP A 581 -29.45 -14.05 4.05
C TRP A 581 -30.97 -13.87 4.10
N GLU A 582 -31.52 -13.69 5.30
CA GLU A 582 -32.97 -13.56 5.48
C GLU A 582 -33.55 -12.27 4.89
N ASN A 583 -32.81 -11.16 5.00
CA ASN A 583 -33.32 -9.86 4.60
C ASN A 583 -33.04 -9.52 3.14
N GLN A 584 -31.95 -10.04 2.57
CA GLN A 584 -31.51 -9.68 1.21
C GLN A 584 -31.21 -10.92 0.38
N ALA A 585 -30.24 -11.74 0.78
CA ALA A 585 -29.60 -12.68 -0.14
C ALA A 585 -30.51 -13.80 -0.66
N LYS A 586 -31.53 -14.19 0.10
CA LYS A 586 -32.51 -15.20 -0.37
C LYS A 586 -33.30 -14.77 -1.61
N ARG A 587 -33.29 -13.46 -1.92
CA ARG A 587 -33.97 -12.81 -3.05
C ARG A 587 -33.01 -12.45 -4.20
N PHE A 588 -31.75 -12.86 -4.11
CA PHE A 588 -30.81 -12.74 -5.22
C PHE A 588 -31.17 -13.69 -6.38
N PRO A 589 -30.69 -13.39 -7.60
CA PRO A 589 -30.55 -14.36 -8.67
C PRO A 589 -29.89 -15.65 -8.20
N HIS A 590 -30.17 -16.77 -8.87
CA HIS A 590 -29.75 -18.11 -8.44
C HIS A 590 -28.24 -18.21 -8.15
N TYR A 591 -27.39 -17.74 -9.05
CA TYR A 591 -25.93 -17.80 -8.85
C TYR A 591 -25.44 -16.97 -7.65
N LEU A 592 -25.92 -15.73 -7.49
CA LEU A 592 -25.61 -14.87 -6.34
C LEU A 592 -26.15 -15.43 -5.03
N LYS A 593 -27.34 -16.04 -5.07
CA LYS A 593 -27.91 -16.74 -3.93
C LYS A 593 -27.02 -17.92 -3.52
N THR A 594 -26.51 -18.70 -4.45
CA THR A 594 -25.54 -19.78 -4.15
C THR A 594 -24.23 -19.22 -3.62
N ALA A 595 -23.69 -18.14 -4.21
CA ALA A 595 -22.48 -17.48 -3.70
C ALA A 595 -22.65 -16.99 -2.25
N ALA A 596 -23.79 -16.34 -1.94
CA ALA A 596 -24.12 -15.88 -0.60
C ALA A 596 -24.29 -17.03 0.39
N PHE A 597 -24.88 -18.14 -0.05
CA PHE A 597 -24.99 -19.34 0.76
C PHE A 597 -23.60 -19.91 1.06
N ASN A 598 -22.74 -20.05 0.06
CA ASN A 598 -21.39 -20.56 0.19
C ASN A 598 -20.53 -19.69 1.13
N ILE A 599 -20.61 -18.36 1.01
CA ILE A 599 -19.94 -17.43 1.95
C ILE A 599 -20.51 -17.61 3.36
N MET A 600 -21.84 -17.61 3.51
CA MET A 600 -22.50 -17.78 4.81
C MET A 600 -22.15 -19.13 5.46
N MET A 601 -21.95 -20.18 4.65
CA MET A 601 -21.64 -21.57 5.02
C MET A 601 -20.14 -21.91 5.06
N SER A 602 -19.26 -20.95 4.78
CA SER A 602 -17.83 -21.16 4.87
C SER A 602 -17.32 -20.95 6.29
N TYR A 603 -16.08 -21.40 6.56
CA TYR A 603 -15.38 -21.19 7.82
C TYR A 603 -13.87 -21.12 7.57
N VAL A 604 -13.13 -20.59 8.53
CA VAL A 604 -11.66 -20.63 8.50
C VAL A 604 -11.20 -22.05 8.84
N GLY A 605 -10.38 -22.63 7.98
CA GLY A 605 -9.79 -23.95 8.16
C GLY A 605 -8.26 -23.89 8.23
N VAL A 606 -7.66 -25.04 8.51
CA VAL A 606 -6.21 -25.25 8.54
C VAL A 606 -5.87 -26.28 7.47
N TYR A 607 -4.90 -25.96 6.61
CA TYR A 607 -4.60 -26.75 5.42
C TYR A 607 -3.10 -26.97 5.27
N ARG A 608 -2.66 -28.22 5.09
CA ARG A 608 -1.32 -28.51 4.58
C ARG A 608 -1.25 -28.14 3.11
N ILE A 609 -0.19 -27.43 2.72
CA ILE A 609 -0.06 -26.88 1.37
C ILE A 609 1.00 -27.66 0.60
N TYR A 610 0.62 -28.17 -0.57
CA TYR A 610 1.51 -28.92 -1.47
C TYR A 610 1.57 -28.25 -2.84
N PRO A 611 2.73 -28.22 -3.50
CA PRO A 611 2.84 -27.79 -4.89
C PRO A 611 2.23 -28.84 -5.85
N GLU A 612 1.55 -28.38 -6.90
CA GLU A 612 1.05 -29.21 -8.00
C GLU A 612 1.30 -28.52 -9.36
N GLY A 613 1.98 -29.19 -10.29
CA GLY A 613 2.23 -28.64 -11.64
C GLY A 613 3.22 -27.47 -11.63
N VAL A 614 2.91 -26.38 -12.35
CA VAL A 614 3.80 -25.20 -12.48
C VAL A 614 3.39 -24.09 -11.50
N ASN A 615 2.11 -23.76 -11.40
CA ASN A 615 1.58 -22.66 -10.57
C ASN A 615 0.33 -23.04 -9.74
N ASN A 616 0.04 -24.33 -9.55
CA ASN A 616 -1.13 -24.76 -8.78
C ASN A 616 -0.72 -25.30 -7.41
N LEU A 617 -1.65 -25.22 -6.47
CA LEU A 617 -1.47 -25.73 -5.10
C LEU A 617 -2.57 -26.73 -4.75
N ILE A 618 -2.22 -27.74 -3.97
CA ILE A 618 -3.16 -28.62 -3.30
C ILE A 618 -3.22 -28.24 -1.83
N PHE A 619 -4.43 -28.03 -1.33
CA PHE A 619 -4.71 -27.78 0.08
C PHE A 619 -5.31 -29.07 0.66
N GLU A 620 -4.62 -29.69 1.61
CA GLU A 620 -5.11 -30.84 2.36
C GLU A 620 -5.63 -30.37 3.73
N ASP A 621 -6.91 -30.56 4.00
CA ASP A 621 -7.50 -30.20 5.30
C ASP A 621 -6.80 -30.97 6.43
N TYR A 622 -6.24 -30.22 7.38
CA TYR A 622 -5.36 -30.73 8.43
C TYR A 622 -6.04 -31.78 9.33
N PHE A 623 -7.35 -31.69 9.49
CA PHE A 623 -8.12 -32.52 10.42
C PHE A 623 -8.74 -33.75 9.74
N THR A 624 -9.07 -33.64 8.45
CA THR A 624 -9.80 -34.69 7.71
C THR A 624 -8.95 -35.39 6.66
N GLY A 625 -7.79 -34.84 6.30
CA GLY A 625 -6.93 -35.34 5.22
C GLY A 625 -7.51 -35.15 3.82
N LYS A 626 -8.64 -34.45 3.69
CA LYS A 626 -9.30 -34.24 2.38
C LYS A 626 -8.54 -33.20 1.57
N ARG A 627 -8.23 -33.54 0.31
CA ARG A 627 -7.46 -32.70 -0.61
C ARG A 627 -8.36 -31.89 -1.55
N TYR A 628 -7.95 -30.66 -1.80
CA TYR A 628 -8.61 -29.72 -2.69
C TYR A 628 -7.60 -29.06 -3.63
N LYS A 629 -7.98 -28.91 -4.89
CA LYS A 629 -7.21 -28.08 -5.84
C LYS A 629 -7.52 -26.62 -5.55
N ALA A 630 -6.49 -25.87 -5.15
CA ALA A 630 -6.62 -24.48 -4.76
C ALA A 630 -6.39 -23.54 -5.94
N TYR A 631 -7.25 -22.52 -6.03
CA TYR A 631 -7.12 -21.39 -6.91
C TYR A 631 -6.96 -20.12 -6.06
N GLY A 632 -6.07 -19.22 -6.45
CA GLY A 632 -5.79 -17.99 -5.72
C GLY A 632 -4.80 -17.12 -6.49
N ASN A 633 -4.56 -15.90 -6.00
CA ASN A 633 -3.53 -15.01 -6.55
C ASN A 633 -2.13 -15.46 -6.11
N PHE A 634 -1.74 -16.65 -6.55
CA PHE A 634 -0.41 -17.19 -6.33
C PHE A 634 0.56 -16.56 -7.33
N GLY A 635 1.71 -16.06 -6.86
CA GLY A 635 2.76 -15.53 -7.74
C GLY A 635 3.33 -16.60 -8.68
N LEU A 636 4.00 -16.17 -9.76
CA LEU A 636 4.62 -17.07 -10.74
C LEU A 636 5.66 -18.04 -10.14
N ASN A 637 6.18 -17.73 -8.95
CA ASN A 637 7.16 -18.54 -8.22
C ASN A 637 6.59 -19.09 -6.91
N VAL A 638 5.27 -19.31 -6.81
CA VAL A 638 4.64 -19.70 -5.54
C VAL A 638 5.25 -20.96 -4.94
N HIS A 639 5.71 -21.92 -5.77
CA HIS A 639 6.35 -23.16 -5.28
C HIS A 639 7.68 -22.90 -4.57
N GLU A 640 8.43 -21.87 -4.94
CA GLU A 640 9.69 -21.49 -4.26
C GLU A 640 9.43 -20.98 -2.84
N SER A 641 8.23 -20.48 -2.56
CA SER A 641 7.81 -20.02 -1.24
C SER A 641 7.23 -21.12 -0.34
N ILE A 642 7.12 -22.36 -0.84
CA ILE A 642 6.53 -23.48 -0.09
C ILE A 642 7.59 -24.24 0.68
N VAL A 643 7.46 -24.24 2.00
CA VAL A 643 8.25 -25.10 2.87
C VAL A 643 7.48 -26.42 3.12
N PRO A 644 8.10 -27.60 2.95
CA PRO A 644 7.45 -28.87 3.24
C PRO A 644 6.88 -28.91 4.66
N GLY A 645 5.60 -29.26 4.76
CA GLY A 645 4.88 -29.32 6.04
C GLY A 645 4.20 -28.01 6.46
N MET A 646 4.40 -26.90 5.75
CA MET A 646 3.75 -25.63 6.08
C MET A 646 2.21 -25.74 6.09
N LEU A 647 1.58 -25.00 7.01
CA LEU A 647 0.13 -24.91 7.12
C LEU A 647 -0.37 -23.52 6.70
N GLY A 648 -1.49 -23.47 6.00
CA GLY A 648 -2.25 -22.27 5.73
C GLY A 648 -3.51 -22.21 6.60
N ILE A 649 -3.72 -21.09 7.27
CA ILE A 649 -4.96 -20.79 8.00
C ILE A 649 -5.74 -19.77 7.18
N THR A 650 -6.83 -20.21 6.54
CA THR A 650 -7.61 -19.37 5.63
C THR A 650 -9.01 -19.93 5.41
N ARG A 651 -9.87 -19.18 4.72
CA ARG A 651 -11.21 -19.59 4.34
C ARG A 651 -11.21 -20.05 2.89
N LEU A 652 -11.76 -21.23 2.63
CA LEU A 652 -11.91 -21.76 1.27
C LEU A 652 -13.36 -21.58 0.79
N LEU A 653 -13.52 -21.14 -0.46
CA LEU A 653 -14.82 -21.01 -1.11
C LEU A 653 -14.92 -21.97 -2.31
N PRO A 654 -16.04 -22.69 -2.50
CA PRO A 654 -16.13 -23.68 -3.58
C PRO A 654 -16.23 -23.02 -4.96
N LEU A 655 -15.48 -23.54 -5.95
CA LEU A 655 -15.58 -23.17 -7.37
C LEU A 655 -16.12 -24.31 -8.25
N GLY A 656 -16.33 -25.50 -7.68
CA GLY A 656 -16.72 -26.71 -8.39
C GLY A 656 -15.85 -27.87 -7.91
N ASP A 657 -14.99 -28.37 -8.80
CA ASP A 657 -13.92 -29.33 -8.48
C ASP A 657 -12.70 -28.67 -7.81
N LYS A 658 -12.64 -27.34 -7.81
CA LYS A 658 -11.62 -26.52 -7.15
C LYS A 658 -12.20 -25.69 -6.00
N VAL A 659 -11.31 -25.13 -5.20
CA VAL A 659 -11.61 -24.17 -4.13
C VAL A 659 -10.82 -22.88 -4.34
N LEU A 660 -11.47 -21.75 -4.12
CA LEU A 660 -10.86 -20.43 -4.05
C LEU A 660 -10.28 -20.22 -2.65
N VAL A 661 -9.00 -19.87 -2.57
CA VAL A 661 -8.38 -19.35 -1.34
C VAL A 661 -8.79 -17.90 -1.17
N ASN A 662 -9.50 -17.61 -0.09
CA ASN A 662 -10.05 -16.29 0.19
C ASN A 662 -9.24 -15.62 1.30
N ASP A 663 -8.62 -14.48 0.98
CA ASP A 663 -7.91 -13.66 1.97
C ASP A 663 -8.84 -13.25 3.13
N PRO A 664 -8.31 -13.04 4.35
CA PRO A 664 -6.90 -13.13 4.74
C PRO A 664 -6.39 -14.58 4.95
N MET A 665 -5.07 -14.76 4.92
CA MET A 665 -4.39 -16.05 5.13
C MET A 665 -3.16 -15.89 6.03
N TYR A 666 -3.04 -16.74 7.06
CA TYR A 666 -1.79 -16.93 7.81
C TYR A 666 -1.03 -18.15 7.31
N ILE A 667 0.30 -18.09 7.41
CA ILE A 667 1.19 -19.23 7.16
C ILE A 667 1.84 -19.64 8.49
N VAL A 668 1.66 -20.90 8.86
CA VAL A 668 2.35 -21.54 9.98
C VAL A 668 3.53 -22.30 9.40
N LEU A 669 4.74 -21.88 9.77
CA LEU A 669 5.97 -22.55 9.37
C LEU A 669 6.12 -23.89 10.12
N PRO A 670 6.83 -24.88 9.54
CA PRO A 670 7.02 -26.20 10.17
C PRO A 670 7.52 -26.13 11.62
N ASP A 671 8.46 -25.25 11.91
CA ASP A 671 9.05 -25.08 13.25
C ASP A 671 8.04 -24.59 14.30
N LEU A 672 6.90 -24.04 13.87
CA LEU A 672 5.83 -23.55 14.75
C LEU A 672 4.71 -24.58 14.95
N ILE A 673 4.70 -25.70 14.22
CA ILE A 673 3.56 -26.63 14.20
C ILE A 673 3.34 -27.27 15.58
N GLU A 674 4.40 -27.67 16.28
CA GLU A 674 4.27 -28.29 17.60
C GLU A 674 3.65 -27.33 18.64
N LEU A 675 4.08 -26.06 18.63
CA LEU A 675 3.48 -25.03 19.49
C LEU A 675 2.04 -24.72 19.08
N PHE A 676 1.79 -24.67 17.77
CA PHE A 676 0.46 -24.44 17.22
C PHE A 676 -0.52 -25.53 17.66
N ASP A 677 -0.14 -26.81 17.54
CA ASP A 677 -0.97 -27.95 17.93
C ASP A 677 -1.25 -27.92 19.44
N LYS A 678 -0.22 -27.69 20.27
CA LYS A 678 -0.36 -27.53 21.73
C LYS A 678 -1.37 -26.44 22.09
N HIS A 679 -1.24 -25.24 21.52
CA HIS A 679 -2.16 -24.14 21.82
C HIS A 679 -3.56 -24.39 21.28
N LEU A 680 -3.67 -25.01 20.10
CA LEU A 680 -4.96 -25.35 19.51
C LEU A 680 -5.71 -26.38 20.35
N GLU A 681 -5.03 -27.41 20.86
CA GLU A 681 -5.63 -28.41 21.75
C GLU A 681 -6.18 -27.75 23.03
N ILE A 682 -5.38 -26.93 23.71
CA ILE A 682 -5.79 -26.20 24.92
C ILE A 682 -7.03 -25.33 24.64
N LEU A 683 -7.04 -24.57 23.54
CA LEU A 683 -8.17 -23.73 23.18
C LEU A 683 -9.44 -24.51 22.81
N LEU A 684 -9.30 -25.75 22.36
CA LEU A 684 -10.42 -26.62 21.98
C LEU A 684 -10.98 -27.43 23.17
N GLU A 685 -10.24 -27.58 24.27
CA GLU A 685 -10.69 -28.32 25.47
C GLU A 685 -12.03 -27.81 26.01
N GLU A 686 -12.23 -26.49 26.00
CA GLU A 686 -13.46 -25.85 26.49
C GLU A 686 -14.73 -26.23 25.71
N PHE A 687 -14.58 -26.86 24.54
CA PHE A 687 -15.69 -27.20 23.65
C PHE A 687 -16.08 -28.69 23.68
N HIS A 688 -15.37 -29.55 24.43
CA HIS A 688 -15.69 -30.98 24.52
C HIS A 688 -16.93 -31.28 25.39
N PRO A 689 -17.82 -32.23 24.99
CA PRO A 689 -17.83 -32.97 23.73
C PRO A 689 -18.49 -32.18 22.59
N PHE A 690 -17.95 -32.32 21.37
CA PHE A 690 -18.45 -31.66 20.17
C PHE A 690 -18.61 -32.64 19.00
N ASP A 691 -19.52 -32.33 18.08
CA ASP A 691 -19.63 -33.02 16.79
C ASP A 691 -18.67 -32.35 15.79
N PRO A 692 -17.63 -33.05 15.30
CA PRO A 692 -16.65 -32.48 14.37
C PRO A 692 -17.24 -32.13 12.99
N THR A 693 -18.47 -32.58 12.70
CA THR A 693 -19.20 -32.23 11.48
C THR A 693 -20.16 -31.06 11.68
N ASP A 694 -20.38 -30.61 12.93
CA ASP A 694 -21.24 -29.47 13.20
C ASP A 694 -20.60 -28.18 12.66
N TYR A 695 -21.34 -27.53 11.79
CA TYR A 695 -20.97 -26.27 11.20
C TYR A 695 -20.66 -25.18 12.25
N GLN A 696 -21.36 -25.20 13.39
CA GLN A 696 -21.12 -24.23 14.46
C GLN A 696 -19.74 -24.43 15.09
N TYR A 697 -19.38 -25.69 15.33
CA TYR A 697 -18.07 -26.07 15.83
C TYR A 697 -16.96 -25.71 14.85
N LEU A 698 -17.14 -25.99 13.55
CA LEU A 698 -16.13 -25.69 12.51
C LEU A 698 -15.75 -24.19 12.46
N LYS A 699 -16.73 -23.30 12.63
CA LYS A 699 -16.47 -21.85 12.75
C LYS A 699 -15.67 -21.49 13.98
N LYS A 700 -16.00 -22.09 15.14
CA LYS A 700 -15.30 -21.81 16.38
C LYS A 700 -13.87 -22.37 16.36
N ARG A 701 -13.68 -23.56 15.78
CA ARG A 701 -12.36 -24.15 15.54
C ARG A 701 -11.49 -23.24 14.66
N GLY A 702 -12.06 -22.65 13.61
CA GLY A 702 -11.35 -21.66 12.78
C GLY A 702 -10.89 -20.43 13.56
N GLU A 703 -11.74 -19.88 14.43
CA GLU A 703 -11.36 -18.80 15.35
C GLU A 703 -10.22 -19.23 16.28
N MET A 704 -10.30 -20.43 16.88
CA MET A 704 -9.26 -20.94 17.78
C MET A 704 -7.95 -21.20 17.04
N ALA A 705 -7.98 -21.66 15.79
CA ALA A 705 -6.77 -21.84 14.98
C ALA A 705 -6.04 -20.51 14.73
N VAL A 706 -6.76 -19.42 14.43
CA VAL A 706 -6.14 -18.09 14.30
C VAL A 706 -5.50 -17.67 15.62
N LYS A 707 -6.19 -17.88 16.75
CA LYS A 707 -5.65 -17.55 18.08
C LYS A 707 -4.43 -18.40 18.47
N ALA A 708 -4.45 -19.70 18.17
CA ALA A 708 -3.35 -20.61 18.42
C ALA A 708 -2.08 -20.18 17.69
N HIS A 709 -2.21 -19.71 16.43
CA HIS A 709 -1.09 -19.17 15.68
C HIS A 709 -0.47 -17.94 16.37
N ILE A 710 -1.29 -16.98 16.81
CA ILE A 710 -0.81 -15.79 17.52
C ILE A 710 -0.12 -16.16 18.85
N LEU A 711 -0.70 -17.08 19.64
CA LEU A 711 -0.08 -17.58 20.87
C LEU A 711 1.25 -18.30 20.62
N SER A 712 1.37 -19.03 19.51
CA SER A 712 2.61 -19.70 19.12
C SER A 712 3.71 -18.71 18.78
N MET A 713 3.38 -17.63 18.05
CA MET A 713 4.33 -16.55 17.76
C MET A 713 4.76 -15.83 19.03
N ASP A 714 3.81 -15.55 19.94
CA ASP A 714 4.08 -14.92 21.23
C ASP A 714 5.03 -15.77 22.09
N GLU A 715 4.81 -17.09 22.18
CA GLU A 715 5.68 -18.01 22.93
C GLU A 715 7.08 -18.08 22.32
N VAL A 716 7.22 -18.07 20.99
CA VAL A 716 8.53 -18.04 20.33
C VAL A 716 9.28 -16.74 20.59
N GLU A 717 8.62 -15.58 20.53
CA GLU A 717 9.28 -14.32 20.88
C GLU A 717 9.69 -14.30 22.35
N GLN A 718 8.83 -14.77 23.27
CA GLN A 718 9.20 -14.87 24.68
C GLN A 718 10.40 -15.78 24.89
N ASN A 719 10.44 -16.93 24.23
CA ASN A 719 11.58 -17.85 24.27
C ASN A 719 12.85 -17.22 23.70
N ALA A 720 12.75 -16.48 22.60
CA ALA A 720 13.88 -15.76 22.01
C ALA A 720 14.40 -14.65 22.95
N VAL A 721 13.51 -13.85 23.54
CA VAL A 721 13.87 -12.81 24.52
C VAL A 721 14.50 -13.44 25.77
N ASN A 722 13.94 -14.54 26.27
CA ASN A 722 14.50 -15.29 27.39
C ASN A 722 15.89 -15.84 27.07
N LEU A 723 16.12 -16.33 25.84
CA LEU A 723 17.43 -16.78 25.39
C LEU A 723 18.43 -15.62 25.30
N ILE A 724 18.03 -14.48 24.75
CA ILE A 724 18.87 -13.28 24.61
C ILE A 724 19.25 -12.70 25.98
N THR A 725 18.35 -12.75 26.96
CA THR A 725 18.58 -12.18 28.30
C THR A 725 19.42 -13.07 29.23
N GLN A 726 19.74 -14.30 28.83
CA GLN A 726 20.68 -15.15 29.55
C GLN A 726 22.13 -14.68 29.32
N PRO A 727 23.01 -14.77 30.34
CA PRO A 727 24.41 -14.36 30.20
C PRO A 727 25.14 -15.13 29.10
N LEU A 728 26.22 -14.52 28.59
CA LEU A 728 27.18 -15.14 27.70
C LEU A 728 27.87 -16.25 28.49
N GLN A 729 27.46 -17.50 28.27
CA GLN A 729 28.02 -18.70 28.91
C GLN A 729 29.44 -18.99 28.39
N ILE A 730 30.36 -18.05 28.57
CA ILE A 730 31.75 -18.13 28.09
C ILE A 730 32.68 -18.64 29.18
N GLU A 731 33.62 -19.47 28.78
CA GLU A 731 34.68 -19.95 29.66
C GLU A 731 35.75 -18.87 29.84
N TRP A 732 36.12 -18.66 31.09
CA TRP A 732 37.21 -17.77 31.48
C TRP A 732 38.39 -18.58 31.99
N TYR A 733 39.59 -18.11 31.70
CA TYR A 733 40.83 -18.72 32.16
C TYR A 733 41.66 -17.70 32.92
N LYS A 734 42.23 -18.09 34.05
CA LYS A 734 43.06 -17.25 34.92
C LYS A 734 44.51 -17.68 34.93
N ALA A 735 45.40 -16.72 35.07
CA ALA A 735 46.78 -16.94 35.47
C ALA A 735 47.24 -15.86 36.47
N GLY A 736 48.03 -16.23 37.47
CA GLY A 736 48.57 -15.28 38.44
C GLY A 736 49.75 -14.50 37.85
N ILE A 737 49.86 -13.23 38.22
CA ILE A 737 50.99 -12.37 37.83
C ILE A 737 51.52 -11.60 39.04
N ILE A 738 52.81 -11.22 38.99
CA ILE A 738 53.50 -10.51 40.08
C ILE A 738 53.71 -9.04 39.73
N ASN A 739 53.92 -8.71 38.44
CA ASN A 739 54.25 -7.36 37.99
C ASN A 739 53.26 -6.88 36.92
N TYR A 740 52.22 -6.17 37.37
CA TYR A 740 51.19 -5.59 36.51
C TYR A 740 51.74 -4.68 35.41
N ASP A 741 52.58 -3.71 35.78
CA ASP A 741 53.08 -2.69 34.85
C ASP A 741 53.94 -3.31 33.75
N LEU A 742 54.74 -4.32 34.10
CA LEU A 742 55.55 -5.07 33.13
C LEU A 742 54.66 -5.86 32.15
N ILE A 743 53.63 -6.57 32.63
CA ILE A 743 52.73 -7.34 31.77
C ILE A 743 51.95 -6.40 30.82
N VAL A 744 51.40 -5.31 31.33
CA VAL A 744 50.69 -4.31 30.51
C VAL A 744 51.61 -3.74 29.44
N LYS A 745 52.84 -3.36 29.80
CA LYS A 745 53.84 -2.83 28.85
C LYS A 745 54.16 -3.84 27.75
N LEU A 746 54.40 -5.10 28.10
CA LEU A 746 54.76 -6.15 27.13
C LEU A 746 53.59 -6.50 26.19
N LEU A 747 52.36 -6.58 26.72
CA LEU A 747 51.19 -6.82 25.90
C LEU A 747 50.92 -5.66 24.94
N SER A 748 51.06 -4.41 25.40
CA SER A 748 50.91 -3.22 24.55
C SER A 748 51.96 -3.11 23.43
N GLN A 749 53.10 -3.78 23.56
CA GLN A 749 54.14 -3.84 22.51
C GLN A 749 53.85 -4.91 21.44
N SER A 750 52.91 -5.82 21.69
CA SER A 750 52.54 -6.87 20.73
C SER A 750 51.56 -6.35 19.69
N HIS A 751 51.91 -6.49 18.40
CA HIS A 751 51.04 -6.13 17.27
C HIS A 751 49.72 -6.92 17.23
N LYS A 752 49.64 -8.07 17.93
CA LYS A 752 48.43 -8.90 17.99
C LYS A 752 47.46 -8.50 19.12
N MET A 753 47.91 -7.65 20.05
CA MET A 753 47.16 -7.26 21.25
C MET A 753 46.86 -5.77 21.18
N LYS A 754 45.59 -5.43 20.96
CA LYS A 754 45.14 -4.04 20.90
C LYS A 754 44.54 -3.65 22.25
N MET A 755 45.12 -2.67 22.92
CA MET A 755 44.58 -2.17 24.19
C MET A 755 43.21 -1.51 23.95
N LEU A 756 42.22 -1.86 24.77
CA LEU A 756 40.85 -1.35 24.67
C LEU A 756 40.58 -0.27 25.73
N SER A 757 40.80 -0.60 27.01
CA SER A 757 40.63 0.34 28.12
C SER A 757 41.71 0.18 29.20
N GLN A 758 42.03 1.27 29.90
CA GLN A 758 42.92 1.27 31.05
C GLN A 758 42.30 2.10 32.18
N ASN A 759 42.13 1.50 33.35
CA ASN A 759 41.62 2.17 34.54
C ASN A 759 42.46 1.82 35.78
N SER A 760 42.11 2.40 36.94
CA SER A 760 42.87 2.20 38.19
C SER A 760 42.85 0.76 38.73
N LYS A 761 41.97 -0.11 38.20
CA LYS A 761 41.76 -1.50 38.64
C LYS A 761 42.29 -2.53 37.65
N CYS A 762 42.20 -2.27 36.34
CA CYS A 762 42.61 -3.20 35.29
C CYS A 762 42.92 -2.51 33.95
N THR A 763 43.64 -3.22 33.10
CA THR A 763 43.80 -2.90 31.67
C THR A 763 43.25 -4.04 30.82
N THR A 764 42.58 -3.73 29.73
CA THR A 764 41.93 -4.71 28.85
C THR A 764 42.50 -4.66 27.44
N PHE A 765 42.53 -5.83 26.78
CA PHE A 765 43.07 -5.98 25.43
C PHE A 765 42.19 -6.88 24.57
N LEU A 766 42.14 -6.58 23.27
CA LEU A 766 41.63 -7.45 22.23
C LEU A 766 42.80 -8.17 21.55
N TRP A 767 42.77 -9.49 21.55
CA TRP A 767 43.65 -10.30 20.70
C TRP A 767 43.00 -10.52 19.35
N THR A 768 43.77 -10.38 18.28
CA THR A 768 43.35 -10.75 16.93
C THR A 768 44.44 -11.55 16.23
N SER A 769 44.04 -12.60 15.52
CA SER A 769 44.94 -13.40 14.69
C SER A 769 44.22 -13.88 13.43
N PHE A 770 44.85 -13.67 12.28
CA PHE A 770 44.36 -14.14 11.00
C PHE A 770 45.02 -15.48 10.63
N ASN A 771 44.24 -16.40 10.04
CA ASN A 771 44.75 -17.61 9.42
C ASN A 771 44.40 -17.63 7.92
N PHE A 772 45.30 -18.15 7.09
CA PHE A 772 45.13 -18.21 5.63
C PHE A 772 43.92 -19.04 5.17
N SER A 773 43.34 -19.85 6.07
CA SER A 773 42.13 -20.64 5.86
C SER A 773 40.81 -19.89 6.17
N GLN A 774 40.80 -18.56 6.14
CA GLN A 774 39.62 -17.67 6.32
C GLN A 774 39.02 -17.52 7.73
N TYR A 775 39.59 -18.11 8.79
CA TYR A 775 39.09 -17.90 10.16
C TYR A 775 39.76 -16.70 10.84
N TYR A 776 38.96 -15.68 11.18
CA TYR A 776 39.37 -14.62 12.10
C TYR A 776 39.31 -15.13 13.54
N HIS A 777 40.46 -15.24 14.20
CA HIS A 777 40.52 -15.57 15.62
C HIS A 777 40.61 -14.30 16.46
N TRP A 778 39.83 -14.27 17.54
CA TRP A 778 39.92 -13.21 18.52
C TRP A 778 39.63 -13.71 19.93
N GLY A 779 40.02 -12.89 20.90
CA GLY A 779 39.91 -13.19 22.31
C GLY A 779 40.07 -11.93 23.12
N TYR A 780 39.64 -11.98 24.37
CA TYR A 780 39.62 -10.83 25.26
C TYR A 780 40.47 -11.08 26.49
N ILE A 781 41.25 -10.06 26.88
CA ILE A 781 42.18 -10.12 28.01
C ILE A 781 41.79 -9.03 29.01
N ILE A 782 41.78 -9.40 30.29
CA ILE A 782 41.74 -8.45 31.40
C ILE A 782 42.96 -8.69 32.28
N VAL A 783 43.79 -7.66 32.45
CA VAL A 783 44.95 -7.66 33.35
C VAL A 783 44.55 -6.92 34.62
N TYR A 784 44.55 -7.63 35.76
CA TYR A 784 44.46 -7.08 37.11
C TYR A 784 45.84 -7.04 37.75
N ARG A 785 45.96 -6.41 38.93
CA ARG A 785 47.25 -6.28 39.64
C ARG A 785 47.94 -7.61 39.95
N ASP A 786 47.15 -8.65 40.20
CA ASP A 786 47.58 -9.96 40.69
C ASP A 786 47.28 -11.12 39.73
N LYS A 787 46.51 -10.88 38.66
CA LYS A 787 46.09 -11.92 37.72
C LYS A 787 45.78 -11.40 36.32
N VAL A 788 45.85 -12.29 35.34
CA VAL A 788 45.36 -12.10 33.97
C VAL A 788 44.18 -13.05 33.76
N LEU A 789 43.08 -12.53 33.25
CA LEU A 789 41.93 -13.31 32.78
C LEU A 789 41.86 -13.25 31.26
N ILE A 790 41.57 -14.38 30.64
CA ILE A 790 41.35 -14.47 29.19
C ILE A 790 40.09 -15.25 28.87
N THR A 791 39.48 -14.95 27.73
CA THR A 791 38.36 -15.70 27.16
C THR A 791 38.40 -15.62 25.63
N THR A 792 37.82 -16.61 24.97
CA THR A 792 37.62 -16.67 23.52
C THR A 792 36.20 -17.11 23.22
N PRO A 793 35.59 -16.64 22.11
CA PRO A 793 34.32 -17.19 21.65
C PRO A 793 34.40 -18.71 21.42
N PRO A 794 33.26 -19.44 21.50
CA PRO A 794 33.20 -20.84 21.10
C PRO A 794 33.77 -21.04 19.69
N GLY A 795 34.48 -22.14 19.46
CA GLY A 795 35.12 -22.45 18.17
C GLY A 795 36.42 -21.71 17.86
N LYS A 796 36.84 -20.71 18.66
CA LYS A 796 38.11 -19.98 18.43
C LYS A 796 39.29 -20.65 19.16
N ASP A 797 40.50 -20.53 18.59
CA ASP A 797 41.69 -21.25 19.04
C ASP A 797 42.33 -20.63 20.31
N LEU A 798 41.86 -21.09 21.47
CA LEU A 798 42.39 -20.73 22.78
C LEU A 798 43.87 -21.11 22.96
N GLN A 799 44.33 -22.22 22.38
CA GLN A 799 45.71 -22.68 22.56
C GLN A 799 46.69 -21.75 21.83
N LYS A 800 46.34 -21.32 20.61
CA LYS A 800 47.10 -20.30 19.88
C LYS A 800 47.08 -18.96 20.59
N PHE A 801 45.94 -18.56 21.16
CA PHE A 801 45.85 -17.34 21.96
C PHE A 801 46.80 -17.37 23.17
N ILE A 802 46.80 -18.46 23.95
CA ILE A 802 47.72 -18.65 25.08
C ILE A 802 49.18 -18.64 24.61
N LYS A 803 49.48 -19.27 23.47
CA LYS A 803 50.82 -19.27 22.87
C LYS A 803 51.27 -17.86 22.49
N ASP A 804 50.39 -17.06 21.89
CA ASP A 804 50.69 -15.68 21.51
C ASP A 804 50.91 -14.78 22.73
N ILE A 805 50.16 -14.97 23.82
CA ILE A 805 50.42 -14.30 25.10
C ILE A 805 51.81 -14.67 25.62
N ARG A 806 52.16 -15.97 25.66
CA ARG A 806 53.48 -16.43 26.11
C ARG A 806 54.61 -15.88 25.25
N LEU A 807 54.41 -15.75 23.94
CA LEU A 807 55.39 -15.16 23.03
C LEU A 807 55.61 -13.67 23.32
N ALA A 808 54.55 -12.91 23.59
CA ALA A 808 54.66 -11.51 23.97
C ALA A 808 55.45 -11.32 25.28
N LEU A 809 55.44 -12.32 26.16
CA LEU A 809 56.10 -12.30 27.46
C LEU A 809 57.49 -12.96 27.47
N LYS A 810 57.88 -13.63 26.38
CA LYS A 810 59.07 -14.48 26.31
C LYS A 810 60.39 -13.74 26.51
N ASN A 811 60.44 -12.46 26.16
CA ASN A 811 61.68 -11.66 26.24
C ASN A 811 62.14 -11.37 27.69
N GLU A 812 61.29 -11.66 28.69
CA GLU A 812 61.55 -11.38 30.11
C GLU A 812 61.49 -12.65 30.99
N ASP A 813 61.60 -13.85 30.39
CA ASP A 813 61.52 -15.15 31.08
C ASP A 813 60.24 -15.36 31.94
N ILE A 814 59.15 -14.67 31.62
CA ILE A 814 57.89 -14.78 32.35
C ILE A 814 57.11 -16.01 31.85
N VAL A 815 56.97 -17.03 32.69
CA VAL A 815 56.16 -18.22 32.39
C VAL A 815 54.77 -18.09 32.99
N ILE A 816 53.76 -17.99 32.12
CA ILE A 816 52.34 -17.91 32.52
C ILE A 816 51.62 -19.22 32.15
N SER A 817 50.87 -19.77 33.12
CA SER A 817 50.00 -20.93 32.95
C SER A 817 48.56 -20.59 33.27
N PHE A 818 47.69 -20.73 32.28
CA PHE A 818 46.26 -20.46 32.39
C PHE A 818 45.51 -21.70 32.88
N ARG A 819 44.60 -21.51 33.82
CA ARG A 819 43.69 -22.55 34.36
C ARG A 819 42.25 -22.05 34.28
N PRO A 820 41.24 -22.93 34.17
CA PRO A 820 39.84 -22.53 34.22
C PRO A 820 39.54 -21.63 35.43
N TYR A 821 38.76 -20.58 35.20
CA TYR A 821 38.37 -19.62 36.21
C TYR A 821 36.99 -19.96 36.77
N GLU A 822 36.97 -20.68 37.89
CA GLU A 822 35.75 -20.93 38.65
C GLU A 822 35.38 -19.68 39.45
N ALA A 823 34.24 -19.07 39.10
CA ALA A 823 33.71 -17.87 39.73
C ALA A 823 32.19 -17.95 39.88
N ASN A 824 31.64 -17.21 40.85
CA ASN A 824 30.20 -17.15 41.03
C ASN A 824 29.53 -16.24 39.98
N PHE A 825 28.22 -16.42 39.80
CA PHE A 825 27.44 -15.70 38.78
C PHE A 825 27.63 -14.16 38.80
N PRO A 826 27.63 -13.46 39.94
CA PRO A 826 27.87 -12.01 39.97
C PRO A 826 29.25 -11.59 39.45
N GLN A 827 30.27 -12.41 39.67
CA GLN A 827 31.63 -12.14 39.19
C GLN A 827 31.72 -12.35 37.68
N LEU A 828 31.12 -13.42 37.15
CA LEU A 828 31.07 -13.67 35.70
C LEU A 828 30.31 -12.56 34.98
N LYS A 829 29.15 -12.16 35.49
CA LYS A 829 28.36 -11.03 34.94
C LYS A 829 29.14 -9.71 34.93
N LYS A 830 30.00 -9.48 35.92
CA LYS A 830 30.88 -8.30 35.94
C LYS A 830 31.94 -8.36 34.84
N LEU A 831 32.53 -9.53 34.58
CA LEU A 831 33.51 -9.72 33.50
C LEU A 831 32.84 -9.56 32.12
N GLU A 832 31.63 -10.10 31.98
CA GLU A 832 30.78 -9.93 30.81
C GLU A 832 30.49 -8.45 30.53
N ASN A 833 30.10 -7.67 31.54
CA ASN A 833 29.87 -6.23 31.39
C ASN A 833 31.13 -5.48 30.92
N TYR A 834 32.33 -5.87 31.37
CA TYR A 834 33.58 -5.28 30.87
C TYR A 834 33.79 -5.63 29.39
N LEU A 835 33.59 -6.90 29.02
CA LEU A 835 33.69 -7.37 27.63
C LEU A 835 32.74 -6.59 26.72
N ILE A 836 31.45 -6.51 27.08
CA ILE A 836 30.42 -5.83 26.26
C ILE A 836 30.76 -4.35 26.11
N LYS A 837 31.06 -3.66 27.22
CA LYS A 837 31.41 -2.24 27.18
C LYS A 837 32.60 -1.98 26.26
N ASP A 838 33.70 -2.69 26.47
CA ASP A 838 34.95 -2.43 25.76
C ASP A 838 34.84 -2.81 24.28
N LEU A 839 34.12 -3.88 23.94
CA LEU A 839 33.83 -4.25 22.56
C LEU A 839 32.86 -3.28 21.88
N ALA A 840 31.83 -2.79 22.56
CA ALA A 840 30.88 -1.82 22.00
C ALA A 840 31.58 -0.50 21.65
N GLU A 841 32.38 0.05 22.56
CA GLU A 841 33.18 1.25 22.30
C GLU A 841 34.20 1.01 21.16
N PHE A 842 34.81 -0.17 21.12
CA PHE A 842 35.77 -0.52 20.08
C PHE A 842 35.13 -0.64 18.69
N PHE A 843 34.03 -1.38 18.58
CA PHE A 843 33.34 -1.62 17.31
C PHE A 843 32.66 -0.38 16.76
N ASN A 844 32.14 0.50 17.62
CA ASN A 844 31.63 1.80 17.19
C ASN A 844 32.71 2.65 16.49
N ASN A 845 33.98 2.51 16.91
CA ASN A 845 35.12 3.18 16.30
C ASN A 845 35.78 2.38 15.16
N ASN A 846 35.42 1.10 14.97
CA ASN A 846 36.05 0.18 14.00
C ASN A 846 34.98 -0.75 13.35
N PRO A 847 34.02 -0.22 12.57
CA PRO A 847 32.89 -1.00 12.07
C PRO A 847 33.28 -2.09 11.06
N GLU A 848 34.35 -1.91 10.29
CA GLU A 848 34.83 -2.95 9.36
C GLU A 848 35.34 -4.19 10.09
N LEU A 849 35.96 -4.00 11.27
CA LEU A 849 36.43 -5.10 12.12
C LEU A 849 35.30 -5.81 12.85
N SER A 850 34.18 -5.12 13.15
CA SER A 850 33.04 -5.77 13.81
C SER A 850 32.38 -6.80 12.88
N LEU A 851 32.23 -6.50 11.59
CA LEU A 851 31.71 -7.44 10.59
C LEU A 851 32.59 -8.68 10.45
N ALA A 852 33.91 -8.53 10.54
CA ALA A 852 34.83 -9.65 10.46
C ALA A 852 34.86 -10.52 11.73
N LEU A 853 34.75 -9.90 12.91
CA LEU A 853 34.87 -10.59 14.20
C LEU A 853 33.56 -11.18 14.73
N LEU A 854 32.41 -10.67 14.29
CA LEU A 854 31.06 -11.13 14.67
C LEU A 854 30.43 -12.09 13.66
N ARG A 855 31.20 -12.58 12.68
CA ARG A 855 30.77 -13.59 11.72
C ARG A 855 30.90 -14.99 12.33
N GLN A 856 29.88 -15.83 12.13
CA GLN A 856 29.91 -17.26 12.45
C GLN A 856 30.85 -17.99 11.47
N ASP A 857 31.72 -18.82 12.02
CA ASP A 857 32.62 -19.69 11.27
C ASP A 857 31.88 -20.97 10.87
N GLU A 858 32.16 -21.50 9.68
CA GLU A 858 31.79 -22.88 9.32
C GLU A 858 32.74 -23.85 10.04
N LEU A 859 32.22 -24.62 11.00
CA LEU A 859 32.99 -25.57 11.81
C LEU A 859 32.62 -27.01 11.42
N CYS A 860 33.53 -27.97 11.62
CA CYS A 860 33.24 -29.39 11.35
C CYS A 860 32.33 -30.04 12.42
N ASP A 861 32.12 -29.36 13.53
CA ASP A 861 31.32 -29.81 14.67
C ASP A 861 30.04 -28.95 14.72
N GLU A 862 28.90 -29.55 14.33
CA GLU A 862 27.60 -28.88 14.25
C GLU A 862 27.13 -28.33 15.61
N GLU A 863 27.47 -29.00 16.72
CA GLU A 863 27.10 -28.54 18.06
C GLU A 863 27.92 -27.30 18.44
N LEU A 864 29.23 -27.31 18.15
CA LEU A 864 30.12 -26.19 18.40
C LEU A 864 29.79 -24.98 17.50
N GLU A 865 29.40 -25.23 16.25
CA GLU A 865 28.93 -24.21 15.31
C GLU A 865 27.65 -23.54 15.82
N TRP A 866 26.68 -24.34 16.28
CA TRP A 866 25.44 -23.85 16.87
C TRP A 866 25.70 -23.03 18.15
N GLN A 867 26.58 -23.50 19.03
CA GLN A 867 27.00 -22.77 20.23
C GLN A 867 27.65 -21.43 19.89
N GLN A 868 28.49 -21.39 18.84
CA GLN A 868 29.10 -20.15 18.36
C GLN A 868 28.05 -19.19 17.81
N GLY A 869 27.07 -19.68 17.03
CA GLY A 869 25.97 -18.87 16.51
C GLY A 869 25.14 -18.22 17.63
N ILE A 870 24.75 -18.98 18.65
CA ILE A 870 24.03 -18.46 19.81
C ILE A 870 24.85 -17.43 20.58
N PHE A 871 26.14 -17.70 20.80
CA PHE A 871 27.03 -16.76 21.47
C PHE A 871 27.10 -15.41 20.72
N LEU A 872 27.28 -15.45 19.40
CA LEU A 872 27.38 -14.25 18.56
C LEU A 872 26.06 -13.46 18.53
N LEU A 873 24.91 -14.14 18.46
CA LEU A 873 23.59 -13.52 18.54
C LEU A 873 23.39 -12.79 19.88
N LYS A 874 23.69 -13.46 21.00
CA LYS A 874 23.62 -12.86 22.34
C LYS A 874 24.56 -11.66 22.47
N LEU A 875 25.80 -11.80 22.00
CA LEU A 875 26.80 -10.74 22.05
C LEU A 875 26.34 -9.53 21.22
N GLY A 876 25.84 -9.75 20.01
CA GLY A 876 25.31 -8.71 19.14
C GLY A 876 24.17 -7.92 19.79
N ALA A 877 23.20 -8.61 20.41
CA ALA A 877 22.10 -7.97 21.13
C ALA A 877 22.60 -7.12 22.31
N LEU A 878 23.49 -7.66 23.13
CA LEU A 878 24.05 -6.96 24.30
C LEU A 878 24.90 -5.73 23.92
N LEU A 879 25.63 -5.81 22.80
CA LEU A 879 26.37 -4.67 22.24
C LEU A 879 25.43 -3.56 21.77
N MET A 880 24.34 -3.91 21.09
CA MET A 880 23.34 -2.95 20.61
C MET A 880 22.62 -2.27 21.77
N ASP A 881 22.17 -3.02 22.78
CA ASP A 881 21.53 -2.47 23.98
C ASP A 881 22.46 -1.47 24.70
N TYR A 882 23.76 -1.76 24.78
CA TYR A 882 24.74 -0.86 25.36
C TYR A 882 24.89 0.44 24.55
N ILE A 883 24.95 0.34 23.22
CA ILE A 883 25.08 1.50 22.31
C ILE A 883 23.81 2.36 22.32
N ASP A 884 22.63 1.75 22.36
CA ASP A 884 21.36 2.47 22.42
C ASP A 884 21.15 3.15 23.78
N GLY A 885 21.57 2.50 24.87
CA GLY A 885 21.61 3.10 26.20
C GLY A 885 22.51 4.34 26.31
N LEU A 886 23.57 4.44 25.49
CA LEU A 886 24.42 5.65 25.38
C LEU A 886 23.74 6.81 24.62
N LYS A 887 22.76 6.51 23.75
CA LYS A 887 22.03 7.51 22.93
C LYS A 887 20.79 8.05 23.62
N SER A 888 20.23 7.35 24.61
CA SER A 888 19.18 7.88 25.46
C SER A 888 19.74 8.94 26.42
N PRO A 889 19.33 10.23 26.33
CA PRO A 889 19.68 11.19 27.36
C PRO A 889 18.98 10.73 28.64
N THR A 890 19.77 10.34 29.64
CA THR A 890 19.28 10.14 31.00
C THR A 890 18.65 11.45 31.47
N PHE A 891 17.32 11.54 31.42
CA PHE A 891 16.57 12.39 32.34
C PHE A 891 16.81 11.82 33.74
N ASN A 892 17.72 12.46 34.48
CA ASN A 892 17.72 12.40 35.94
C ASN A 892 16.53 13.18 36.48
#